data_AF-A0A538LTK0-F1
#
_entry.id   AF-A0A538LTK0-F1
#
_cell.length_a   1.000
_cell.length_b   1.000
_cell.length_c   1.000
_cell.angle_alpha   90.00
_cell.angle_beta   90.00
_cell.angle_gamma   90.00
#
_symmetry.space_group_name_H-M   'P 1'
#
loop_
_entity.id
_entity.type
_entity.pdbx_description
1 polymer ?
#
loop_
_entity_poly.entity_id
_entity_poly.type
_entity_poly.pdbx_seq_one_letter_code
_entity_poly.pdbx_strand_id
1 'polypeptide(L)'
;MQHIVHQIDGQTQDSTFRGRQTTDVRTLRRVRSLRPSLLIALAVALAGAILVGAGAGSAQAATKVQVSRSFVKGSDGQLYWVTNHLVGGVKAPKVKAPSRSAAATAAPTAAGGGKEYLVVWAGDQNAADTKGSDIKDAPLAVNPVKTTNEDAVTDPPAPDFLAVIDATPSSSTYGKVVNTATVGPLVENEPHHMQYLYHKGDKIFAGGLFSSATYVFDVSKLPTVSLSGVSLPTDTRGGSIPDAFWTLPDHTAYATYMGGPVVPGPYTYSDGETRIGNGYGGSPGELVHFDTTGKVLSETPAANATTEDPATCPNYPPIPGQATCANPHGIQARPDLQRMVTSDYAEPRNIVLDPVKPWDPSTFRPTVRIWDISKENAPKVVSDTVLPDGPRVEQNPGHEEERGIMEASVTNRPQDKGAFAESMCGGVIYYSPDITAAKPVWREVFDDTAASKVLNPDITEGGGCDGGGWVQTDPTDHYLYHAVIGRNPGSLDSSDPGVPKMVYALDISKLIAAGESPACNVNTIDQVYDGGSAPDCPTVASVQSLPDGTSGGPHWGTEDNFVKGPDGLYSETGNITRLAASNYFVARTGVDGNHKLCMLNVGPGGKLSIDRNFRDENEGTPCVDFNRNSWPQGKNGNAKPHSELFVVPDASLK
;
A
#
# COMPACT_ATOMS: atom_id res chain seq x y z
N MET A 1 -7.10 -49.89 1.09
CA MET A 1 -6.62 -51.28 0.92
C MET A 1 -5.11 -51.32 1.18
N GLN A 2 -4.55 -52.49 1.50
CA GLN A 2 -3.17 -52.64 1.95
C GLN A 2 -2.14 -52.64 0.79
N HIS A 3 -0.91 -52.20 1.14
CA HIS A 3 0.41 -52.58 0.63
C HIS A 3 0.64 -52.89 -0.86
N ILE A 4 1.79 -52.42 -1.38
CA ILE A 4 2.93 -53.29 -1.72
C ILE A 4 4.22 -52.46 -1.72
N VAL A 5 5.30 -53.06 -1.22
CA VAL A 5 6.69 -52.56 -1.29
C VAL A 5 7.42 -53.41 -2.31
N HIS A 6 8.26 -52.80 -3.16
CA HIS A 6 9.34 -53.53 -3.82
C HIS A 6 10.60 -52.68 -3.94
N GLN A 7 11.71 -53.24 -3.44
CA GLN A 7 13.07 -52.77 -3.57
C GLN A 7 13.85 -53.85 -4.32
N ILE A 8 14.64 -53.49 -5.33
CA ILE A 8 15.61 -54.39 -5.98
C ILE A 8 16.89 -53.60 -6.29
N ASP A 9 18.01 -54.07 -5.76
CA ASP A 9 19.38 -53.62 -6.08
C ASP A 9 19.89 -54.26 -7.39
N GLY A 10 20.85 -53.60 -8.07
CA GLY A 10 21.57 -54.17 -9.21
C GLY A 10 22.80 -53.35 -9.64
N GLN A 11 24.00 -53.91 -9.43
CA GLN A 11 25.30 -53.25 -9.69
C GLN A 11 25.85 -53.45 -11.13
N THR A 12 26.69 -52.51 -11.59
CA THR A 12 27.96 -52.72 -12.35
C THR A 12 28.79 -51.42 -12.30
N GLN A 13 29.91 -51.32 -11.58
CA GLN A 13 31.30 -51.71 -11.93
C GLN A 13 32.02 -50.87 -13.03
N ASP A 14 32.70 -49.80 -12.56
CA ASP A 14 34.17 -49.61 -12.53
C ASP A 14 35.04 -49.77 -13.81
N SER A 15 35.87 -48.74 -14.11
CA SER A 15 37.29 -48.92 -14.49
C SER A 15 38.13 -47.62 -14.55
N THR A 16 38.83 -47.33 -13.45
CA THR A 16 40.25 -46.93 -13.37
C THR A 16 40.87 -45.84 -14.29
N PHE A 17 41.52 -44.85 -13.64
CA PHE A 17 42.95 -44.55 -13.91
C PHE A 17 43.70 -44.14 -12.63
N ARG A 18 45.02 -44.42 -12.56
CA ARG A 18 45.85 -44.29 -11.33
C ARG A 18 46.82 -43.09 -11.37
N GLY A 19 47.13 -42.50 -10.21
CA GLY A 19 48.26 -41.58 -10.05
C GLY A 19 48.58 -41.13 -8.61
N ARG A 20 49.63 -41.70 -8.02
CA ARG A 20 50.45 -41.33 -6.82
C ARG A 20 50.45 -39.83 -6.39
N GLN A 21 50.72 -39.40 -5.13
CA GLN A 21 51.40 -40.04 -3.98
C GLN A 21 51.19 -39.28 -2.62
N THR A 22 51.17 -39.99 -1.48
CA THR A 22 51.70 -39.66 -0.11
C THR A 22 51.73 -38.19 0.39
N THR A 23 50.92 -37.76 1.38
CA THR A 23 50.96 -37.97 2.88
C THR A 23 52.05 -37.22 3.66
N ASP A 24 51.67 -36.16 4.41
CA ASP A 24 51.66 -36.11 5.90
C ASP A 24 51.07 -34.75 6.39
N VAL A 25 50.37 -34.54 7.53
CA VAL A 25 49.91 -35.31 8.73
C VAL A 25 50.54 -34.90 10.08
N ARG A 26 49.84 -33.96 10.76
CA ARG A 26 49.70 -33.78 12.24
C ARG A 26 50.90 -33.30 13.09
N THR A 27 50.62 -32.31 13.96
CA THR A 27 50.40 -32.61 15.39
C THR A 27 49.52 -31.58 16.11
N LEU A 28 48.63 -32.07 16.99
CA LEU A 28 47.78 -31.29 17.90
C LEU A 28 48.42 -31.22 19.29
N ARG A 29 48.11 -30.17 20.07
CA ARG A 29 47.86 -30.35 21.52
C ARG A 29 46.94 -29.29 22.14
N ARG A 30 45.83 -29.75 22.72
CA ARG A 30 44.99 -29.04 23.70
C ARG A 30 45.75 -28.82 25.01
N VAL A 31 45.34 -27.85 25.83
CA VAL A 31 44.86 -28.03 27.23
C VAL A 31 43.81 -26.93 27.55
N ARG A 32 42.91 -27.18 28.51
CA ARG A 32 41.74 -26.38 28.91
C ARG A 32 42.00 -25.40 30.08
N SER A 33 41.07 -24.44 30.24
CA SER A 33 40.53 -23.86 31.50
C SER A 33 41.49 -23.14 32.47
N LEU A 34 41.21 -21.93 32.97
CA LEU A 34 40.12 -21.57 33.90
C LEU A 34 39.91 -20.03 33.96
N ARG A 35 38.67 -19.57 34.23
CA ARG A 35 38.30 -18.26 34.84
C ARG A 35 38.08 -18.48 36.36
N PRO A 36 37.94 -17.48 37.28
CA PRO A 36 37.46 -16.09 37.07
C PRO A 36 38.09 -14.98 37.99
N SER A 37 37.46 -13.77 37.98
CA SER A 37 37.44 -12.75 39.07
C SER A 37 38.72 -11.89 39.29
N LEU A 38 38.70 -10.62 39.73
CA LEU A 38 37.61 -9.66 40.07
C LEU A 38 38.12 -8.19 39.95
N LEU A 39 37.21 -7.24 39.69
CA LEU A 39 37.16 -5.78 40.02
C LEU A 39 38.43 -5.00 40.47
N ILE A 40 38.60 -3.76 39.93
CA ILE A 40 38.41 -2.46 40.65
C ILE A 40 38.53 -1.28 39.66
N ALA A 41 37.84 -0.16 39.95
CA ALA A 41 37.70 1.01 39.09
C ALA A 41 38.71 2.14 39.38
N LEU A 42 38.89 3.07 38.43
CA LEU A 42 38.75 4.52 38.69
C LEU A 42 38.65 5.33 37.38
N ALA A 43 38.01 6.50 37.44
CA ALA A 43 37.90 7.46 36.34
C ALA A 43 38.66 8.75 36.67
N VAL A 44 39.36 9.32 35.69
CA VAL A 44 39.78 10.75 35.66
C VAL A 44 39.72 11.23 34.21
N ALA A 45 39.07 12.37 33.99
CA ALA A 45 39.07 13.07 32.70
C ALA A 45 40.18 14.12 32.66
N LEU A 46 40.76 14.38 31.48
CA LEU A 46 41.52 15.61 31.23
C LEU A 46 41.52 15.96 29.74
N ALA A 47 41.39 17.27 29.47
CA ALA A 47 41.26 17.82 28.13
C ALA A 47 42.62 17.88 27.40
N GLY A 48 42.58 17.69 26.08
CA GLY A 48 43.71 17.89 25.18
C GLY A 48 43.25 18.49 23.86
N ALA A 49 43.20 19.82 23.79
CA ALA A 49 42.94 20.52 22.53
C ALA A 49 44.17 20.40 21.62
N ILE A 50 44.05 19.67 20.51
CA ILE A 50 45.07 19.65 19.45
C ILE A 50 44.50 20.37 18.23
N LEU A 51 45.01 21.58 17.99
CA LEU A 51 44.89 22.27 16.71
C LEU A 51 45.69 21.49 15.67
N VAL A 52 45.00 20.90 14.69
CA VAL A 52 45.62 20.41 13.44
C VAL A 52 45.15 21.32 12.29
N GLY A 53 46.09 21.67 11.42
CA GLY A 53 45.95 22.78 10.49
C GLY A 53 44.87 22.61 9.42
N ALA A 54 44.42 23.75 8.89
CA ALA A 54 43.47 23.82 7.80
C ALA A 54 44.03 23.19 6.51
N GLY A 55 43.58 21.97 6.20
CA GLY A 55 43.56 21.49 4.83
C GLY A 55 42.34 22.08 4.13
N ALA A 56 42.56 22.97 3.16
CA ALA A 56 41.48 23.56 2.35
C ALA A 56 40.96 22.54 1.31
N GLY A 57 40.34 21.46 1.80
CA GLY A 57 39.42 20.67 0.99
C GLY A 57 38.17 21.48 0.73
N SER A 58 37.67 21.46 -0.50
CA SER A 58 36.42 22.11 -0.90
C SER A 58 35.23 21.41 -0.22
N ALA A 59 34.90 21.82 1.01
CA ALA A 59 33.68 21.44 1.67
C ALA A 59 32.50 21.98 0.86
N GLN A 60 31.86 21.11 0.07
CA GLN A 60 30.46 21.32 -0.32
C GLN A 60 29.69 21.58 0.98
N ALA A 61 29.04 22.73 1.07
CA ALA A 61 28.34 23.12 2.27
C ALA A 61 27.24 22.09 2.55
N ALA A 62 27.43 21.26 3.57
CA ALA A 62 26.48 20.22 3.94
C ALA A 62 25.08 20.86 4.09
N THR A 63 24.13 20.37 3.30
CA THR A 63 22.79 20.95 3.23
C THR A 63 22.19 20.98 4.63
N LYS A 64 21.94 22.18 5.16
CA LYS A 64 21.57 22.33 6.57
C LYS A 64 20.15 21.81 6.81
N VAL A 65 20.06 20.57 7.26
CA VAL A 65 18.81 19.95 7.74
C VAL A 65 18.32 20.72 8.97
N GLN A 66 17.05 21.12 8.96
CA GLN A 66 16.38 21.69 10.12
C GLN A 66 15.48 20.64 10.76
N VAL A 67 15.75 20.32 12.03
CA VAL A 67 15.02 19.28 12.77
C VAL A 67 13.96 19.92 13.66
N SER A 68 12.72 19.44 13.58
CA SER A 68 11.64 19.83 14.50
C SER A 68 10.70 18.67 14.81
N ARG A 69 10.41 18.45 16.09
CA ARG A 69 9.57 17.34 16.58
C ARG A 69 8.26 17.83 17.18
N SER A 70 7.16 17.18 16.82
CA SER A 70 5.85 17.29 17.48
C SER A 70 5.52 16.00 18.23
N PHE A 71 4.66 16.09 19.25
CA PHE A 71 4.24 14.95 20.07
C PHE A 71 2.72 14.95 20.26
N VAL A 72 2.14 13.75 20.31
CA VAL A 72 0.79 13.46 20.79
C VAL A 72 0.87 12.36 21.86
N LYS A 73 -0.17 12.23 22.69
CA LYS A 73 -0.23 11.20 23.73
C LYS A 73 -1.23 10.13 23.32
N GLY A 74 -0.79 8.87 23.23
CA GLY A 74 -1.64 7.73 22.92
C GLY A 74 -2.57 7.36 24.07
N SER A 75 -3.54 6.48 23.79
CA SER A 75 -4.46 5.90 24.77
C SER A 75 -3.76 5.06 25.84
N ASP A 76 -2.65 4.41 25.47
CA ASP A 76 -1.69 3.72 26.33
C ASP A 76 -0.92 4.66 27.30
N GLY A 77 -1.02 5.97 27.07
CA GLY A 77 -0.36 7.02 27.83
C GLY A 77 1.06 7.35 27.39
N GLN A 78 1.60 6.72 26.35
CA GLN A 78 2.93 7.00 25.80
C GLN A 78 2.92 8.22 24.88
N LEU A 79 4.12 8.75 24.59
CA LEU A 79 4.30 9.86 23.65
C LEU A 79 4.67 9.36 22.26
N TYR A 80 3.74 9.54 21.33
CA TYR A 80 3.94 9.33 19.90
C TYR A 80 4.42 10.63 19.26
N TRP A 81 5.24 10.54 18.23
CA TRP A 81 5.94 11.71 17.70
C TRP A 81 6.13 11.66 16.18
N VAL A 82 6.27 12.85 15.60
CA VAL A 82 6.77 13.08 14.25
C VAL A 82 8.00 13.97 14.33
N THR A 83 9.09 13.60 13.66
CA THR A 83 10.33 14.38 13.56
C THR A 83 10.57 14.77 12.10
N ASN A 84 10.48 16.05 11.81
CA ASN A 84 10.77 16.63 10.51
C ASN A 84 12.27 16.83 10.34
N HIS A 85 12.75 16.63 9.11
CA HIS A 85 14.13 16.83 8.68
C HIS A 85 14.13 17.67 7.38
N LEU A 86 13.88 18.98 7.54
CA LEU A 86 13.64 19.90 6.43
C LEU A 86 14.95 20.26 5.70
N VAL A 87 14.93 20.15 4.37
CA VAL A 87 16.08 20.37 3.48
C VAL A 87 16.02 21.76 2.84
N GLY A 88 17.12 22.23 2.23
CA GLY A 88 17.10 23.36 1.29
C GLY A 88 16.86 24.75 1.90
N GLY A 89 16.95 24.90 3.22
CA GLY A 89 16.73 26.19 3.90
C GLY A 89 15.26 26.54 4.14
N VAL A 90 14.33 25.62 3.84
CA VAL A 90 12.92 25.72 4.25
C VAL A 90 12.87 25.86 5.77
N LYS A 91 12.22 26.92 6.27
CA LYS A 91 12.18 27.21 7.71
C LYS A 91 10.99 26.52 8.35
N ALA A 92 11.26 25.70 9.38
CA ALA A 92 10.21 25.22 10.27
C ALA A 92 9.43 26.42 10.86
N PRO A 93 8.09 26.36 10.94
CA PRO A 93 7.31 27.34 11.68
C PRO A 93 7.82 27.45 13.13
N LYS A 94 8.02 28.67 13.62
CA LYS A 94 8.43 28.88 15.02
C LYS A 94 7.29 28.48 15.95
N VAL A 95 7.37 27.28 16.53
CA VAL A 95 6.43 26.81 17.56
C VAL A 95 6.48 27.76 18.76
N LYS A 96 5.43 28.56 18.93
CA LYS A 96 5.14 29.21 20.22
C LYS A 96 4.33 28.22 21.06
N ALA A 97 4.63 28.16 22.36
CA ALA A 97 3.81 27.45 23.33
C ALA A 97 2.34 27.93 23.26
N PRO A 98 1.35 27.06 23.53
CA PRO A 98 -0.05 27.34 23.26
C PRO A 98 -0.58 28.50 24.12
N SER A 99 -0.84 29.65 23.49
CA SER A 99 -1.57 30.76 24.09
C SER A 99 -3.06 30.62 23.82
N ARG A 100 -3.88 30.61 24.89
CA ARG A 100 -5.35 30.65 24.79
C ARG A 100 -5.86 32.01 24.31
N SER A 101 -6.01 32.17 23.00
CA SER A 101 -7.06 33.04 22.42
C SER A 101 -7.16 32.81 20.90
N ALA A 102 -8.36 32.46 20.44
CA ALA A 102 -8.70 32.54 19.02
C ALA A 102 -9.13 33.97 18.70
N ALA A 103 -8.51 34.58 17.70
CA ALA A 103 -9.00 35.78 17.03
C ALA A 103 -8.48 35.76 15.59
N ALA A 104 -9.38 35.59 14.63
CA ALA A 104 -9.04 35.58 13.22
C ALA A 104 -8.56 36.98 12.78
N THR A 105 -7.33 37.08 12.27
CA THR A 105 -6.81 38.30 11.64
C THR A 105 -5.95 37.99 10.42
N ALA A 106 -6.40 38.51 9.27
CA ALA A 106 -5.67 38.80 8.03
C ALA A 106 -4.74 37.72 7.45
N ALA A 107 -5.12 37.20 6.28
CA ALA A 107 -4.23 36.46 5.40
C ALA A 107 -2.97 37.29 5.04
N PRO A 108 -1.76 36.71 5.13
CA PRO A 108 -0.56 37.35 4.59
C PRO A 108 -0.66 37.43 3.06
N THR A 109 -0.29 38.56 2.48
CA THR A 109 -0.14 38.70 1.03
C THR A 109 0.88 37.70 0.50
N ALA A 110 0.47 36.85 -0.46
CA ALA A 110 1.27 35.76 -1.01
C ALA A 110 2.42 36.26 -1.91
N ALA A 111 3.47 36.81 -1.31
CA ALA A 111 4.76 37.04 -1.94
C ALA A 111 5.59 35.74 -1.97
N GLY A 112 5.03 34.73 -2.63
CA GLY A 112 5.60 33.39 -2.78
C GLY A 112 4.58 32.53 -3.50
N GLY A 113 4.85 32.17 -4.75
CA GLY A 113 3.91 31.36 -5.55
C GLY A 113 3.62 30.05 -4.83
N GLY A 114 2.34 29.68 -4.73
CA GLY A 114 1.86 28.58 -3.91
C GLY A 114 2.58 27.27 -4.18
N LYS A 115 2.62 26.42 -3.17
CA LYS A 115 3.27 25.12 -3.21
C LYS A 115 2.26 23.99 -3.16
N GLU A 116 2.67 22.89 -3.76
CA GLU A 116 2.01 21.59 -3.79
C GLU A 116 3.10 20.54 -3.61
N TYR A 117 2.77 19.48 -2.89
CA TYR A 117 3.68 18.40 -2.53
C TYR A 117 3.04 17.06 -2.83
N LEU A 118 3.87 16.07 -3.12
CA LEU A 118 3.50 14.66 -3.07
C LEU A 118 3.98 14.16 -1.70
N VAL A 119 3.05 13.70 -0.87
CA VAL A 119 3.32 13.16 0.48
C VAL A 119 3.21 11.64 0.38
N VAL A 120 4.26 10.93 0.74
CA VAL A 120 4.41 9.48 0.51
C VAL A 120 4.65 8.79 1.84
N TRP A 121 3.82 7.81 2.19
CA TRP A 121 3.97 6.99 3.40
C TRP A 121 4.87 5.80 3.08
N ALA A 122 6.03 5.75 3.74
CA ALA A 122 7.12 4.85 3.36
C ALA A 122 7.73 4.12 4.55
N GLY A 123 7.86 2.81 4.41
CA GLY A 123 8.51 1.94 5.39
C GLY A 123 10.03 1.97 5.29
N ASP A 124 10.73 1.86 6.42
CA ASP A 124 12.18 1.64 6.44
C ASP A 124 12.48 0.18 6.07
N GLN A 125 13.38 -0.10 5.11
CA GLN A 125 13.72 -1.49 4.77
C GLN A 125 14.60 -2.08 5.87
N ASN A 126 14.17 -3.19 6.46
CA ASN A 126 14.73 -3.69 7.71
C ASN A 126 14.82 -5.23 7.78
N ALA A 127 15.49 -5.74 8.81
CA ALA A 127 15.73 -7.18 8.96
C ALA A 127 14.46 -8.04 9.16
N ALA A 128 13.31 -7.45 9.49
CA ALA A 128 12.04 -8.16 9.65
C ALA A 128 11.21 -8.25 8.36
N ASP A 129 11.73 -7.72 7.24
CA ASP A 129 11.18 -7.89 5.89
C ASP A 129 11.46 -9.29 5.28
N THR A 130 12.24 -10.14 5.97
CA THR A 130 12.58 -11.50 5.52
C THR A 130 11.35 -12.33 5.15
N LYS A 131 11.40 -12.93 3.96
CA LYS A 131 10.32 -13.71 3.36
C LYS A 131 10.37 -15.17 3.84
N GLY A 132 9.24 -15.88 3.74
CA GLY A 132 9.16 -17.30 4.16
C GLY A 132 10.11 -18.24 3.39
N SER A 133 10.54 -17.84 2.19
CA SER A 133 11.62 -18.48 1.40
C SER A 133 12.96 -18.46 2.12
N ASP A 134 13.30 -17.32 2.73
CA ASP A 134 14.62 -17.03 3.29
C ASP A 134 14.92 -17.89 4.53
N ILE A 135 13.85 -18.44 5.13
CA ILE A 135 13.87 -19.36 6.25
C ILE A 135 13.95 -20.82 5.78
N LYS A 136 13.39 -21.16 4.60
CA LYS A 136 13.41 -22.54 4.05
C LYS A 136 14.80 -22.97 3.57
N ASP A 137 15.56 -22.06 2.98
CA ASP A 137 16.95 -22.32 2.54
C ASP A 137 18.01 -21.96 3.59
N ALA A 138 17.61 -21.46 4.76
CA ALA A 138 18.51 -21.27 5.89
C ALA A 138 18.81 -22.63 6.56
N PRO A 139 20.03 -23.20 6.45
CA PRO A 139 20.40 -24.29 7.34
C PRO A 139 20.35 -23.76 8.78
N LEU A 140 19.73 -24.51 9.70
CA LEU A 140 19.70 -24.21 11.15
C LEU A 140 21.07 -24.39 11.83
N ALA A 141 22.15 -24.03 11.14
CA ALA A 141 23.52 -23.97 11.58
C ALA A 141 24.26 -22.86 10.82
N VAL A 142 24.81 -21.90 11.56
CA VAL A 142 25.59 -20.76 11.04
C VAL A 142 26.74 -21.24 10.14
N ASN A 143 26.67 -20.94 8.84
CA ASN A 143 27.75 -21.19 7.86
C ASN A 143 27.59 -20.26 6.63
N PRO A 144 28.65 -19.96 5.86
CA PRO A 144 29.00 -18.55 5.61
C PRO A 144 28.99 -18.20 4.11
N VAL A 145 27.99 -18.71 3.38
CA VAL A 145 27.84 -18.50 1.92
C VAL A 145 26.81 -17.39 1.62
N LYS A 146 26.67 -16.41 2.53
CA LYS A 146 26.07 -15.09 2.28
C LYS A 146 27.16 -14.10 1.83
N THR A 147 27.89 -14.41 0.78
CA THR A 147 29.13 -13.68 0.41
C THR A 147 29.18 -13.09 -0.99
N THR A 148 28.07 -13.11 -1.76
CA THR A 148 28.03 -12.51 -3.11
C THR A 148 26.77 -11.73 -3.53
N ASN A 149 25.65 -11.75 -2.77
CA ASN A 149 24.50 -10.85 -2.99
C ASN A 149 24.20 -10.10 -1.67
N GLU A 150 23.86 -8.81 -1.74
CA GLU A 150 23.90 -7.88 -0.60
C GLU A 150 22.60 -7.81 0.26
N ASP A 151 21.60 -8.65 -0.02
CA ASP A 151 20.24 -8.50 0.53
C ASP A 151 20.07 -9.09 1.94
N ALA A 152 20.93 -8.69 2.87
CA ALA A 152 20.77 -8.91 4.29
C ALA A 152 21.01 -7.60 5.04
N VAL A 153 19.96 -6.79 5.17
CA VAL A 153 19.99 -5.57 6.01
C VAL A 153 20.28 -6.01 7.45
N THR A 154 21.52 -5.77 7.91
CA THR A 154 21.96 -6.09 9.28
C THR A 154 21.72 -4.95 10.27
N ASP A 155 21.21 -3.82 9.79
CA ASP A 155 21.00 -2.62 10.59
C ASP A 155 19.74 -2.75 11.45
N PRO A 156 19.72 -2.13 12.66
CA PRO A 156 18.55 -2.13 13.52
C PRO A 156 17.40 -1.35 12.85
N PRO A 157 16.12 -1.74 13.05
CA PRO A 157 14.98 -1.12 12.39
C PRO A 157 14.95 0.38 12.65
N ALA A 158 14.91 1.19 11.58
CA ALA A 158 14.80 2.63 11.74
C ALA A 158 13.33 3.08 11.70
N PRO A 159 13.06 4.34 12.05
CA PRO A 159 11.72 4.91 12.00
C PRO A 159 11.15 5.03 10.57
N ASP A 160 9.96 4.45 10.37
CA ASP A 160 9.09 4.72 9.21
C ASP A 160 8.79 6.22 9.08
N PHE A 161 8.48 6.70 7.87
CA PHE A 161 8.38 8.14 7.62
C PHE A 161 7.46 8.54 6.48
N LEU A 162 6.94 9.78 6.55
CA LEU A 162 6.42 10.47 5.38
C LEU A 162 7.56 11.15 4.63
N ALA A 163 7.78 10.78 3.37
CA ALA A 163 8.59 11.58 2.45
C ALA A 163 7.72 12.71 1.88
N VAL A 164 8.20 13.96 1.95
CA VAL A 164 7.52 15.10 1.33
C VAL A 164 8.36 15.55 0.14
N ILE A 165 7.81 15.40 -1.05
CA ILE A 165 8.45 15.71 -2.33
C ILE A 165 7.77 16.96 -2.91
N ASP A 166 8.53 17.93 -3.42
CA ASP A 166 7.97 19.12 -4.05
C ASP A 166 7.38 18.77 -5.43
N ALA A 167 6.06 18.84 -5.54
CA ALA A 167 5.30 18.48 -6.74
C ALA A 167 4.98 19.71 -7.62
N THR A 168 5.41 20.91 -7.23
CA THR A 168 5.13 22.14 -8.00
C THR A 168 5.96 22.18 -9.30
N PRO A 169 5.38 22.07 -10.52
CA PRO A 169 6.18 21.88 -11.75
C PRO A 169 7.09 23.06 -12.11
N SER A 170 6.73 24.28 -11.69
CA SER A 170 7.54 25.49 -11.88
C SER A 170 8.68 25.65 -10.85
N SER A 171 8.95 24.64 -10.02
CA SER A 171 9.92 24.71 -8.92
C SER A 171 11.31 24.22 -9.33
N SER A 172 12.36 24.90 -8.84
CA SER A 172 13.74 24.40 -8.94
C SER A 172 14.03 23.19 -8.03
N THR A 173 13.09 22.84 -7.15
CA THR A 173 13.09 21.64 -6.31
C THR A 173 12.02 20.62 -6.72
N TYR A 174 11.37 20.78 -7.88
CA TYR A 174 10.42 19.78 -8.41
C TYR A 174 11.07 18.39 -8.48
N GLY A 175 10.38 17.37 -7.96
CA GLY A 175 10.88 15.99 -7.87
C GLY A 175 11.84 15.72 -6.70
N LYS A 176 12.15 16.70 -5.83
CA LYS A 176 13.13 16.51 -4.75
C LYS A 176 12.47 16.34 -3.39
N VAL A 177 13.05 15.49 -2.55
CA VAL A 177 12.65 15.35 -1.14
C VAL A 177 13.01 16.63 -0.38
N VAL A 178 12.00 17.35 0.12
CA VAL A 178 12.17 18.59 0.89
C VAL A 178 12.02 18.38 2.40
N ASN A 179 11.43 17.27 2.81
CA ASN A 179 11.33 16.84 4.20
C ASN A 179 11.23 15.31 4.28
N THR A 180 11.73 14.74 5.36
CA THR A 180 11.27 13.44 5.85
C THR A 180 10.76 13.59 7.28
N ALA A 181 9.52 13.19 7.48
CA ALA A 181 8.82 13.25 8.76
C ALA A 181 8.77 11.84 9.37
N THR A 182 9.81 11.48 10.12
CA THR A 182 9.89 10.15 10.77
C THR A 182 8.93 10.03 11.93
N VAL A 183 8.38 8.84 12.13
CA VAL A 183 7.32 8.54 13.11
C VAL A 183 7.85 7.63 14.21
N GLY A 184 7.29 7.72 15.41
CA GLY A 184 7.58 6.76 16.47
C GLY A 184 6.66 6.90 17.70
N PRO A 185 6.86 6.08 18.74
CA PRO A 185 7.97 5.18 18.97
C PRO A 185 7.87 3.80 18.27
N LEU A 186 6.75 3.50 17.62
CA LEU A 186 6.59 2.27 16.84
C LEU A 186 7.50 2.30 15.60
N VAL A 187 8.06 1.14 15.28
CA VAL A 187 8.90 0.86 14.10
C VAL A 187 8.41 -0.45 13.48
N GLU A 188 8.81 -0.76 12.25
CA GLU A 188 8.28 -1.92 11.50
C GLU A 188 6.75 -1.87 11.41
N ASN A 189 6.17 -0.66 11.25
CA ASN A 189 4.72 -0.49 11.21
C ASN A 189 4.10 -1.14 9.98
N GLU A 190 4.90 -1.32 8.92
CA GLU A 190 4.48 -1.53 7.54
C GLU A 190 3.51 -0.43 7.10
N PRO A 191 4.04 0.76 6.77
CA PRO A 191 3.31 1.82 6.09
C PRO A 191 2.55 1.30 4.88
N HIS A 192 1.22 1.45 4.89
CA HIS A 192 0.32 0.93 3.87
C HIS A 192 -0.53 2.08 3.29
N HIS A 193 -1.85 1.93 3.18
CA HIS A 193 -2.69 2.96 2.57
C HIS A 193 -2.85 4.23 3.42
N MET A 194 -3.10 5.32 2.71
CA MET A 194 -3.74 6.54 3.19
C MET A 194 -5.13 6.66 2.53
N GLN A 195 -5.80 7.81 2.62
CA GLN A 195 -6.94 8.06 1.74
C GLN A 195 -6.51 8.26 0.26
N TYR A 196 -7.42 8.02 -0.69
CA TYR A 196 -7.13 8.04 -2.15
C TYR A 196 -6.91 9.45 -2.71
N LEU A 197 -7.64 10.44 -2.19
CA LEU A 197 -7.59 11.85 -2.59
C LEU A 197 -7.49 12.74 -1.35
N TYR A 198 -6.86 13.90 -1.49
CA TYR A 198 -6.79 14.91 -0.44
C TYR A 198 -7.77 16.06 -0.74
N HIS A 199 -8.67 16.36 0.21
CA HIS A 199 -9.53 17.53 0.13
C HIS A 199 -9.08 18.65 1.07
N LYS A 200 -9.39 19.90 0.72
CA LYS A 200 -9.05 21.08 1.52
C LYS A 200 -9.59 20.96 2.95
N GLY A 201 -8.68 20.95 3.91
CA GLY A 201 -8.98 20.88 5.35
C GLY A 201 -8.72 19.51 5.97
N ASP A 202 -8.55 18.48 5.14
CA ASP A 202 -8.31 17.12 5.60
C ASP A 202 -7.01 16.99 6.39
N LYS A 203 -7.01 15.99 7.28
CA LYS A 203 -5.82 15.35 7.81
C LYS A 203 -5.53 14.11 6.98
N ILE A 204 -4.28 13.69 6.93
CA ILE A 204 -3.94 12.40 6.35
C ILE A 204 -4.18 11.34 7.42
N PHE A 205 -5.05 10.37 7.12
CA PHE A 205 -5.19 9.14 7.89
C PHE A 205 -4.32 8.08 7.23
N ALA A 206 -3.52 7.34 8.00
CA ALA A 206 -2.54 6.40 7.45
C ALA A 206 -2.42 5.14 8.31
N GLY A 207 -2.48 3.97 7.66
CA GLY A 207 -2.36 2.67 8.30
C GLY A 207 -0.91 2.27 8.54
N GLY A 208 -0.65 1.67 9.70
CA GLY A 208 0.47 0.76 9.93
C GLY A 208 -0.06 -0.67 9.95
N LEU A 209 0.13 -1.41 8.87
CA LEU A 209 -0.47 -2.74 8.66
C LEU A 209 -0.08 -3.72 9.78
N PHE A 210 1.21 -3.80 10.10
CA PHE A 210 1.76 -4.73 11.09
C PHE A 210 1.61 -4.24 12.53
N SER A 211 1.69 -2.94 12.78
CA SER A 211 1.48 -2.39 14.13
C SER A 211 0.00 -2.27 14.50
N SER A 212 -0.87 -2.30 13.50
CA SER A 212 -2.30 -2.00 13.59
C SER A 212 -2.62 -0.67 14.27
N ALA A 213 -1.73 0.31 14.09
CA ALA A 213 -1.94 1.69 14.48
C ALA A 213 -2.45 2.50 13.28
N THR A 214 -3.31 3.48 13.56
CA THR A 214 -3.73 4.49 12.58
C THR A 214 -3.19 5.84 13.01
N TYR A 215 -2.37 6.46 12.15
CA TYR A 215 -1.82 7.79 12.39
C TYR A 215 -2.68 8.86 11.74
N VAL A 216 -2.82 10.01 12.42
CA VAL A 216 -3.51 11.18 11.84
C VAL A 216 -2.53 12.36 11.76
N PHE A 217 -2.12 12.70 10.55
CA PHE A 217 -1.13 13.74 10.28
C PHE A 217 -1.77 15.07 9.89
N ASP A 218 -1.35 16.14 10.56
CA ASP A 218 -1.63 17.51 10.16
C ASP A 218 -0.59 18.00 9.13
N VAL A 219 -1.09 18.21 7.91
CA VAL A 219 -0.35 18.67 6.72
C VAL A 219 -0.64 20.12 6.32
N SER A 220 -1.43 20.87 7.12
CA SER A 220 -1.78 22.28 6.86
C SER A 220 -0.58 23.22 6.67
N LYS A 221 0.61 22.81 7.13
CA LYS A 221 1.86 23.59 7.16
C LYS A 221 2.98 22.90 6.36
N LEU A 222 2.63 22.10 5.35
CA LEU A 222 3.62 21.47 4.48
C LEU A 222 4.65 22.49 3.94
N PRO A 223 5.92 22.10 3.88
CA PRO A 223 6.40 20.73 4.01
C PRO A 223 6.66 20.28 5.46
N THR A 224 6.29 21.09 6.49
CA THR A 224 6.33 20.64 7.89
C THR A 224 5.06 19.85 8.24
N VAL A 225 5.24 18.64 8.76
CA VAL A 225 4.18 17.74 9.22
C VAL A 225 4.14 17.70 10.76
N SER A 226 2.96 17.49 11.33
CA SER A 226 2.79 17.16 12.75
C SER A 226 1.73 16.08 12.95
N LEU A 227 1.67 15.44 14.13
CA LEU A 227 0.56 14.54 14.47
C LEU A 227 -0.61 15.33 15.07
N SER A 228 -1.82 15.07 14.58
CA SER A 228 -3.09 15.39 15.26
C SER A 228 -3.41 14.34 16.32
N GLY A 229 -3.12 13.07 16.05
CA GLY A 229 -3.31 11.97 17.00
C GLY A 229 -2.90 10.61 16.42
N VAL A 230 -3.26 9.56 17.16
CA VAL A 230 -2.97 8.16 16.83
C VAL A 230 -4.05 7.27 17.48
N SER A 231 -4.57 6.30 16.73
CA SER A 231 -5.36 5.19 17.25
C SER A 231 -4.47 3.95 17.39
N LEU A 232 -4.61 3.20 18.48
CA LEU A 232 -3.85 1.98 18.75
C LEU A 232 -4.77 0.74 18.69
N PRO A 233 -4.22 -0.49 18.60
CA PRO A 233 -5.02 -1.72 18.69
C PRO A 233 -5.83 -1.87 20.00
N THR A 234 -5.56 -1.05 21.01
CA THR A 234 -6.35 -0.99 22.25
C THR A 234 -7.60 -0.11 22.15
N ASP A 235 -7.70 0.70 21.10
CA ASP A 235 -8.80 1.62 20.79
C ASP A 235 -9.75 1.04 19.73
N THR A 236 -9.21 0.34 18.72
CA THR A 236 -9.96 -0.51 17.78
C THR A 236 -9.80 -1.97 18.19
N ARG A 237 -10.79 -2.52 18.88
CA ARG A 237 -10.76 -3.90 19.41
C ARG A 237 -11.62 -4.86 18.61
N GLY A 238 -12.60 -4.35 17.86
CA GLY A 238 -13.46 -5.12 16.97
C GLY A 238 -12.76 -5.59 15.70
N GLY A 239 -11.67 -4.94 15.34
CA GLY A 239 -10.82 -5.31 14.22
C GLY A 239 -9.33 -5.06 14.49
N SER A 240 -8.54 -5.35 13.47
CA SER A 240 -7.10 -5.18 13.42
C SER A 240 -6.66 -5.00 11.96
N ILE A 241 -5.41 -4.58 11.75
CA ILE A 241 -4.82 -4.42 10.41
C ILE A 241 -5.62 -3.38 9.60
N PRO A 242 -5.43 -2.07 9.92
CA PRO A 242 -6.01 -0.99 9.14
C PRO A 242 -5.45 -1.03 7.74
N ASP A 243 -6.34 -0.88 6.78
CA ASP A 243 -6.03 -0.89 5.37
C ASP A 243 -6.31 0.50 4.78
N ALA A 244 -7.39 0.68 4.02
CA ALA A 244 -7.72 1.91 3.32
C ALA A 244 -8.60 2.89 4.11
N PHE A 245 -8.63 4.15 3.65
CA PHE A 245 -9.32 5.26 4.31
C PHE A 245 -10.14 6.11 3.32
N TRP A 246 -11.26 6.67 3.78
CA TRP A 246 -12.04 7.65 3.03
C TRP A 246 -12.48 8.81 3.92
N THR A 247 -12.08 10.04 3.57
CA THR A 247 -12.47 11.26 4.29
C THR A 247 -13.89 11.69 3.94
N LEU A 248 -14.65 12.14 4.94
CA LEU A 248 -16.01 12.65 4.79
C LEU A 248 -16.02 14.19 4.68
N PRO A 249 -17.13 14.81 4.21
CA PRO A 249 -17.22 16.26 4.04
C PRO A 249 -17.04 17.12 5.30
N ASP A 250 -16.99 16.53 6.50
CA ASP A 250 -16.68 17.19 7.77
C ASP A 250 -15.24 16.89 8.28
N HIS A 251 -14.42 16.25 7.45
CA HIS A 251 -13.04 15.82 7.68
C HIS A 251 -12.85 14.69 8.71
N THR A 252 -13.94 14.04 9.15
CA THR A 252 -13.86 12.69 9.74
C THR A 252 -13.45 11.67 8.67
N ALA A 253 -13.16 10.42 9.06
CA ALA A 253 -12.82 9.37 8.09
C ALA A 253 -13.39 8.01 8.48
N TYR A 254 -13.88 7.28 7.48
CA TYR A 254 -14.02 5.84 7.58
C TYR A 254 -12.69 5.16 7.26
N ALA A 255 -12.46 4.00 7.88
CA ALA A 255 -11.31 3.15 7.64
C ALA A 255 -11.74 1.68 7.63
N THR A 256 -11.19 0.90 6.72
CA THR A 256 -11.33 -0.56 6.72
C THR A 256 -10.25 -1.19 7.60
N TYR A 257 -10.65 -2.22 8.33
CA TYR A 257 -9.77 -3.04 9.15
C TYR A 257 -9.99 -4.48 8.72
N MET A 258 -9.09 -5.01 7.87
CA MET A 258 -9.24 -6.33 7.24
C MET A 258 -9.32 -7.46 8.27
N GLY A 259 -8.57 -7.31 9.35
CA GLY A 259 -8.38 -8.30 10.40
C GLY A 259 -9.47 -8.25 11.46
N GLY A 260 -9.84 -9.41 11.99
CA GLY A 260 -10.85 -9.52 13.04
C GLY A 260 -10.40 -9.03 14.43
N PRO A 261 -11.28 -9.19 15.44
CA PRO A 261 -11.08 -8.66 16.79
C PRO A 261 -9.73 -9.03 17.40
N VAL A 262 -9.13 -8.12 18.16
CA VAL A 262 -7.77 -8.29 18.73
C VAL A 262 -7.64 -9.58 19.58
N VAL A 263 -8.73 -10.06 20.16
CA VAL A 263 -8.82 -11.34 20.88
C VAL A 263 -9.92 -12.21 20.25
N PRO A 264 -9.68 -13.51 19.97
CA PRO A 264 -10.71 -14.41 19.44
C PRO A 264 -11.87 -14.62 20.42
N GLY A 265 -13.08 -14.79 19.88
CA GLY A 265 -14.31 -14.93 20.65
C GLY A 265 -15.36 -13.88 20.30
N PRO A 266 -16.41 -13.71 21.12
CA PRO A 266 -17.44 -12.70 20.89
C PRO A 266 -16.93 -11.27 21.16
N TYR A 267 -17.12 -10.38 20.20
CA TYR A 267 -16.96 -8.93 20.36
C TYR A 267 -18.30 -8.22 20.19
N THR A 268 -18.57 -7.21 21.03
CA THR A 268 -19.77 -6.37 20.94
C THR A 268 -19.38 -5.01 20.38
N TYR A 269 -19.95 -4.66 19.23
CA TYR A 269 -19.66 -3.46 18.45
C TYR A 269 -20.44 -2.23 18.96
N SER A 270 -20.19 -1.06 18.37
CA SER A 270 -20.71 0.22 18.85
C SER A 270 -22.24 0.35 18.81
N ASP A 271 -22.92 -0.39 17.92
CA ASP A 271 -24.38 -0.45 17.83
C ASP A 271 -25.02 -1.50 18.78
N GLY A 272 -24.19 -2.26 19.52
CA GLY A 272 -24.60 -3.32 20.43
C GLY A 272 -24.74 -4.70 19.77
N GLU A 273 -24.51 -4.83 18.47
CA GLU A 273 -24.46 -6.15 17.83
C GLU A 273 -23.20 -6.92 18.26
N THR A 274 -23.28 -8.26 18.27
CA THR A 274 -22.13 -9.13 18.58
C THR A 274 -21.81 -10.04 17.40
N ARG A 275 -20.52 -10.24 17.14
CA ARG A 275 -19.99 -11.26 16.20
C ARG A 275 -18.92 -12.09 16.90
N ILE A 276 -18.67 -13.30 16.40
CA ILE A 276 -17.59 -14.15 16.88
C ILE A 276 -16.43 -14.02 15.90
N GLY A 277 -15.27 -13.55 16.38
CA GLY A 277 -14.05 -13.49 15.59
C GLY A 277 -13.06 -14.60 15.90
N ASN A 278 -12.24 -14.99 14.93
CA ASN A 278 -11.11 -15.90 15.11
C ASN A 278 -9.79 -15.18 15.48
N GLY A 279 -9.86 -13.90 15.88
CA GLY A 279 -8.78 -13.11 16.49
C GLY A 279 -8.02 -12.18 15.53
N TYR A 280 -6.97 -11.54 16.04
CA TYR A 280 -6.13 -10.57 15.34
C TYR A 280 -5.65 -11.03 13.95
N GLY A 281 -5.85 -10.21 12.93
CA GLY A 281 -5.57 -10.50 11.52
C GLY A 281 -6.43 -11.59 10.89
N GLY A 282 -7.45 -12.07 11.61
CA GLY A 282 -8.38 -13.07 11.13
C GLY A 282 -9.65 -12.44 10.57
N SER A 283 -10.80 -13.06 10.83
CA SER A 283 -12.13 -12.62 10.39
C SER A 283 -13.15 -12.64 11.55
N PRO A 284 -14.27 -11.91 11.48
CA PRO A 284 -14.57 -10.89 10.49
C PRO A 284 -13.85 -9.57 10.81
N GLY A 285 -13.34 -8.90 9.78
CA GLY A 285 -12.90 -7.51 9.88
C GLY A 285 -14.06 -6.52 10.08
N GLU A 286 -13.73 -5.23 10.13
CA GLU A 286 -14.66 -4.18 10.49
C GLU A 286 -14.47 -2.89 9.68
N LEU A 287 -15.46 -2.01 9.82
CA LEU A 287 -15.38 -0.60 9.47
C LEU A 287 -15.25 0.22 10.75
N VAL A 288 -14.27 1.12 10.79
CA VAL A 288 -14.06 2.08 11.87
C VAL A 288 -14.35 3.49 11.39
N HIS A 289 -15.03 4.30 12.19
CA HIS A 289 -15.21 5.73 11.96
C HIS A 289 -14.36 6.54 12.95
N PHE A 290 -13.59 7.50 12.45
CA PHE A 290 -12.63 8.31 13.23
C PHE A 290 -12.94 9.80 13.16
N ASP A 291 -12.73 10.51 14.27
CA ASP A 291 -12.63 11.97 14.22
C ASP A 291 -11.27 12.46 13.66
N THR A 292 -11.17 13.77 13.43
CA THR A 292 -9.94 14.48 12.95
C THR A 292 -8.71 14.35 13.86
N THR A 293 -8.80 13.63 14.98
CA THR A 293 -7.68 13.29 15.87
C THR A 293 -7.40 11.78 15.95
N GLY A 294 -8.10 10.95 15.17
CA GLY A 294 -7.94 9.50 15.18
C GLY A 294 -8.64 8.83 16.37
N LYS A 295 -9.53 9.53 17.08
CA LYS A 295 -10.35 8.92 18.11
C LYS A 295 -11.51 8.17 17.44
N VAL A 296 -11.68 6.90 17.81
CA VAL A 296 -12.82 6.07 17.38
C VAL A 296 -14.15 6.72 17.79
N LEU A 297 -15.05 6.84 16.81
CA LEU A 297 -16.44 7.27 16.96
C LEU A 297 -17.41 6.08 16.89
N SER A 298 -17.14 5.12 16.01
CA SER A 298 -17.85 3.83 15.95
C SER A 298 -17.02 2.72 15.32
N GLU A 299 -17.19 1.50 15.82
CA GLU A 299 -16.75 0.22 15.24
C GLU A 299 -17.97 -0.56 14.75
N THR A 300 -17.94 -1.12 13.54
CA THR A 300 -19.06 -1.83 12.91
C THR A 300 -18.58 -3.09 12.15
N PRO A 301 -19.17 -4.29 12.38
CA PRO A 301 -18.70 -5.51 11.73
C PRO A 301 -19.01 -5.51 10.23
N ALA A 302 -18.05 -5.92 9.39
CA ALA A 302 -18.31 -6.16 7.97
C ALA A 302 -19.08 -7.48 7.71
N ALA A 303 -19.08 -8.40 8.69
CA ALA A 303 -19.87 -9.62 8.62
C ALA A 303 -21.34 -9.40 8.98
N ASN A 304 -22.21 -10.00 8.17
CA ASN A 304 -23.61 -10.19 8.47
C ASN A 304 -23.81 -11.11 9.70
N ALA A 305 -25.00 -11.06 10.30
CA ALA A 305 -25.37 -11.99 11.38
C ALA A 305 -25.68 -13.41 10.87
N THR A 306 -25.92 -13.56 9.58
CA THR A 306 -26.07 -14.84 8.87
C THR A 306 -24.71 -15.27 8.31
N THR A 307 -24.42 -16.58 8.36
CA THR A 307 -23.20 -17.14 7.76
C THR A 307 -23.20 -16.98 6.24
N GLU A 308 -22.04 -16.62 5.68
CA GLU A 308 -21.76 -16.74 4.25
C GLU A 308 -21.39 -18.21 3.93
N ASP A 309 -21.11 -18.53 2.66
CA ASP A 309 -20.81 -19.91 2.22
C ASP A 309 -19.42 -20.38 2.72
N PRO A 310 -19.30 -21.46 3.52
CA PRO A 310 -18.01 -21.95 3.99
C PRO A 310 -17.07 -22.51 2.90
N ALA A 311 -17.55 -22.79 1.69
CA ALA A 311 -16.68 -23.20 0.57
C ALA A 311 -15.96 -21.99 -0.08
N THR A 312 -16.66 -20.85 -0.15
CA THR A 312 -16.15 -19.60 -0.74
C THR A 312 -15.48 -18.71 0.30
N CYS A 313 -15.91 -18.80 1.57
CA CYS A 313 -15.52 -17.93 2.68
C CYS A 313 -14.92 -18.67 3.90
N PRO A 314 -13.92 -19.57 3.74
CA PRO A 314 -13.28 -20.25 4.86
C PRO A 314 -12.49 -19.27 5.75
N ASN A 315 -12.38 -19.58 7.04
CA ASN A 315 -11.64 -18.77 8.02
C ASN A 315 -10.62 -19.65 8.77
N TYR A 316 -9.44 -19.10 9.10
CA TYR A 316 -8.33 -19.87 9.65
C TYR A 316 -7.76 -19.26 10.97
N PRO A 317 -8.08 -19.85 12.14
CA PRO A 317 -8.88 -21.05 12.35
C PRO A 317 -10.38 -20.80 12.12
N PRO A 318 -11.19 -21.86 11.91
CA PRO A 318 -12.63 -21.71 11.65
C PRO A 318 -13.37 -21.00 12.80
N ILE A 319 -14.33 -20.14 12.44
CA ILE A 319 -15.24 -19.53 13.40
C ILE A 319 -16.33 -20.55 13.76
N PRO A 320 -16.62 -20.84 15.04
CA PRO A 320 -17.59 -21.88 15.40
C PRO A 320 -19.01 -21.60 14.88
N GLY A 321 -19.44 -22.37 13.88
CA GLY A 321 -20.78 -22.29 13.30
C GLY A 321 -21.01 -21.10 12.37
N GLN A 322 -19.95 -20.42 11.94
CA GLN A 322 -20.01 -19.29 11.00
C GLN A 322 -18.86 -19.39 9.99
N ALA A 323 -19.13 -18.96 8.76
CA ALA A 323 -18.15 -18.64 7.75
C ALA A 323 -18.41 -17.21 7.27
N THR A 324 -17.35 -16.49 6.92
CA THR A 324 -17.48 -15.11 6.46
C THR A 324 -16.33 -14.67 5.55
N CYS A 325 -16.68 -13.97 4.48
CA CYS A 325 -15.71 -13.35 3.58
C CYS A 325 -15.32 -11.94 4.04
N ALA A 326 -15.85 -11.47 5.18
CA ALA A 326 -15.62 -10.12 5.69
C ALA A 326 -14.16 -9.88 6.10
N ASN A 327 -13.37 -9.37 5.16
CA ASN A 327 -12.01 -8.91 5.31
C ASN A 327 -11.85 -7.61 4.48
N PRO A 328 -12.52 -6.52 4.91
CA PRO A 328 -12.72 -5.35 4.07
C PRO A 328 -11.38 -4.66 3.76
N HIS A 329 -11.18 -4.27 2.51
CA HIS A 329 -9.94 -3.70 1.96
C HIS A 329 -10.20 -2.29 1.41
N GLY A 330 -10.22 -2.09 0.09
CA GLY A 330 -10.53 -0.79 -0.50
C GLY A 330 -11.89 -0.22 -0.09
N ILE A 331 -12.00 1.12 -0.08
CA ILE A 331 -13.17 1.85 0.48
C ILE A 331 -13.42 3.19 -0.21
N GLN A 332 -14.64 3.41 -0.71
CA GLN A 332 -15.08 4.75 -1.14
C GLN A 332 -16.52 5.04 -0.74
N ALA A 333 -16.81 6.29 -0.32
CA ALA A 333 -18.13 6.71 0.16
C ALA A 333 -18.78 7.79 -0.72
N ARG A 334 -20.10 7.66 -0.88
CA ARG A 334 -21.01 8.64 -1.50
C ARG A 334 -22.05 9.09 -0.47
N PRO A 335 -21.73 10.08 0.40
CA PRO A 335 -22.67 10.58 1.41
C PRO A 335 -23.96 11.18 0.83
N ASP A 336 -23.89 11.71 -0.40
CA ASP A 336 -25.06 12.20 -1.15
C ASP A 336 -26.03 11.08 -1.56
N LEU A 337 -25.51 9.87 -1.82
CA LEU A 337 -26.30 8.66 -2.04
C LEU A 337 -26.61 7.90 -0.73
N GLN A 338 -26.05 8.32 0.40
CA GLN A 338 -26.03 7.58 1.66
C GLN A 338 -25.49 6.15 1.49
N ARG A 339 -24.47 5.99 0.64
CA ARG A 339 -23.82 4.70 0.35
C ARG A 339 -22.33 4.76 0.53
N MET A 340 -21.75 3.60 0.83
CA MET A 340 -20.31 3.36 0.79
C MET A 340 -20.09 1.95 0.25
N VAL A 341 -18.98 1.77 -0.47
CA VAL A 341 -18.55 0.48 -1.02
C VAL A 341 -17.27 0.06 -0.32
N THR A 342 -17.15 -1.21 0.03
CA THR A 342 -15.86 -1.82 0.39
C THR A 342 -15.71 -3.15 -0.34
N SER A 343 -14.55 -3.41 -0.93
CA SER A 343 -14.12 -4.75 -1.34
C SER A 343 -13.74 -5.61 -0.14
N ASP A 344 -13.66 -6.92 -0.29
CA ASP A 344 -12.92 -7.81 0.62
C ASP A 344 -11.77 -8.48 -0.15
N TYR A 345 -10.54 -8.45 0.40
CA TYR A 345 -9.35 -8.97 -0.29
C TYR A 345 -8.94 -10.38 0.17
N ALA A 346 -8.52 -10.54 1.42
CA ALA A 346 -8.07 -11.83 1.98
C ALA A 346 -8.04 -11.80 3.51
N GLU A 347 -8.03 -12.96 4.18
CA GLU A 347 -7.79 -13.03 5.64
C GLU A 347 -6.29 -12.74 5.94
N PRO A 348 -5.91 -11.56 6.49
CA PRO A 348 -4.52 -11.10 6.51
C PRO A 348 -3.53 -12.06 7.15
N ARG A 349 -3.97 -12.79 8.18
CA ARG A 349 -3.15 -13.72 8.95
C ARG A 349 -2.51 -14.79 8.07
N ASN A 350 -3.14 -15.20 6.97
CA ASN A 350 -2.65 -16.29 6.14
C ASN A 350 -1.86 -15.81 4.91
N ILE A 351 -1.95 -14.53 4.54
CA ILE A 351 -1.21 -13.95 3.40
C ILE A 351 -0.05 -13.04 3.83
N VAL A 352 -0.16 -12.35 4.96
CA VAL A 352 0.80 -11.34 5.43
C VAL A 352 1.54 -11.79 6.70
N LEU A 353 0.89 -12.51 7.62
CA LEU A 353 1.48 -12.87 8.92
C LEU A 353 2.05 -14.30 9.01
N ASP A 354 1.65 -15.21 8.11
CA ASP A 354 2.04 -16.64 8.15
C ASP A 354 2.22 -17.25 6.74
N PRO A 355 3.25 -16.84 5.98
CA PRO A 355 3.46 -17.25 4.57
C PRO A 355 3.95 -18.70 4.40
N VAL A 356 3.80 -19.56 5.41
CA VAL A 356 4.34 -20.93 5.44
C VAL A 356 3.23 -21.99 5.37
N LYS A 357 1.95 -21.60 5.51
CA LYS A 357 0.80 -22.52 5.47
C LYS A 357 0.53 -23.10 4.07
N PRO A 358 -0.16 -24.26 4.00
CA PRO A 358 -0.76 -24.74 2.76
C PRO A 358 -1.72 -23.68 2.19
N TRP A 359 -1.60 -23.44 0.90
CA TRP A 359 -2.36 -22.41 0.20
C TRP A 359 -3.76 -22.91 -0.17
N ASP A 360 -4.78 -22.10 0.11
CA ASP A 360 -6.19 -22.31 -0.24
C ASP A 360 -6.68 -21.11 -1.08
N PRO A 361 -7.12 -21.32 -2.34
CA PRO A 361 -7.67 -20.27 -3.19
C PRO A 361 -8.72 -19.38 -2.51
N SER A 362 -9.63 -19.98 -1.71
CA SER A 362 -10.72 -19.27 -1.04
C SER A 362 -10.27 -18.43 0.17
N THR A 363 -8.96 -18.39 0.46
CA THR A 363 -8.37 -17.37 1.36
C THR A 363 -8.52 -15.96 0.76
N PHE A 364 -8.42 -15.85 -0.56
CA PHE A 364 -8.73 -14.63 -1.30
C PHE A 364 -10.25 -14.53 -1.50
N ARG A 365 -10.80 -13.38 -1.10
CA ARG A 365 -12.24 -13.15 -1.02
C ARG A 365 -12.75 -12.66 -2.37
N PRO A 366 -13.97 -13.07 -2.77
CA PRO A 366 -14.59 -12.64 -4.01
C PRO A 366 -15.75 -11.67 -3.78
N THR A 367 -15.77 -10.94 -2.66
CA THR A 367 -16.95 -10.20 -2.21
C THR A 367 -16.75 -8.69 -2.24
N VAL A 368 -17.83 -7.99 -2.62
CA VAL A 368 -17.97 -6.54 -2.44
C VAL A 368 -19.18 -6.27 -1.56
N ARG A 369 -18.99 -5.39 -0.57
CA ARG A 369 -20.00 -4.97 0.40
C ARG A 369 -20.45 -3.55 0.10
N ILE A 370 -21.75 -3.32 0.19
CA ILE A 370 -22.36 -1.99 0.10
C ILE A 370 -23.04 -1.69 1.42
N TRP A 371 -22.81 -0.48 1.92
CA TRP A 371 -23.21 -0.03 3.24
C TRP A 371 -24.20 1.13 3.14
N ASP A 372 -25.24 1.11 3.96
CA ASP A 372 -26.06 2.28 4.28
C ASP A 372 -25.32 3.12 5.33
N ILE A 373 -24.96 4.35 4.94
CA ILE A 373 -24.28 5.34 5.80
C ILE A 373 -25.18 6.52 6.17
N SER A 374 -26.51 6.39 6.03
CA SER A 374 -27.50 7.40 6.47
C SER A 374 -27.42 7.73 7.96
N LYS A 375 -26.77 6.86 8.74
CA LYS A 375 -26.31 7.10 10.11
C LYS A 375 -24.80 6.90 10.16
N GLU A 376 -24.07 7.99 10.08
CA GLU A 376 -22.61 8.02 9.97
C GLU A 376 -21.88 7.22 11.07
N ASN A 377 -22.37 7.28 12.31
CA ASN A 377 -21.80 6.55 13.46
C ASN A 377 -22.51 5.21 13.75
N ALA A 378 -23.32 4.71 12.81
CA ALA A 378 -23.96 3.39 12.85
C ALA A 378 -24.23 2.88 11.43
N PRO A 379 -23.19 2.76 10.58
CA PRO A 379 -23.32 2.25 9.21
C PRO A 379 -23.77 0.78 9.23
N LYS A 380 -24.37 0.29 8.14
CA LYS A 380 -24.82 -1.11 8.05
C LYS A 380 -24.61 -1.69 6.66
N VAL A 381 -24.05 -2.90 6.58
CA VAL A 381 -24.04 -3.68 5.34
C VAL A 381 -25.48 -3.92 4.90
N VAL A 382 -25.79 -3.56 3.64
CA VAL A 382 -27.09 -3.76 3.00
C VAL A 382 -27.01 -4.67 1.76
N SER A 383 -25.80 -4.95 1.27
CA SER A 383 -25.52 -5.98 0.27
C SER A 383 -24.10 -6.51 0.47
N ASP A 384 -23.95 -7.82 0.38
CA ASP A 384 -22.70 -8.58 0.31
C ASP A 384 -22.78 -9.46 -0.95
N THR A 385 -22.10 -9.04 -2.01
CA THR A 385 -22.20 -9.70 -3.32
C THR A 385 -20.91 -10.42 -3.64
N VAL A 386 -20.99 -11.75 -3.86
CA VAL A 386 -19.94 -12.52 -4.54
C VAL A 386 -19.90 -12.08 -6.00
N LEU A 387 -18.74 -11.63 -6.47
CA LEU A 387 -18.50 -11.25 -7.86
C LEU A 387 -18.52 -12.49 -8.77
N PRO A 388 -18.94 -12.35 -10.03
CA PRO A 388 -19.00 -13.49 -10.95
C PRO A 388 -17.61 -13.92 -11.41
N ASP A 389 -17.43 -15.23 -11.50
CA ASP A 389 -16.37 -15.89 -12.26
C ASP A 389 -16.50 -15.58 -13.75
N GLY A 390 -15.37 -15.55 -14.47
CA GLY A 390 -15.23 -15.04 -15.83
C GLY A 390 -15.17 -16.14 -16.90
N PRO A 391 -14.62 -15.86 -18.09
CA PRO A 391 -14.46 -16.83 -19.18
C PRO A 391 -13.13 -17.59 -19.20
N ARG A 392 -12.16 -17.28 -18.32
CA ARG A 392 -10.90 -18.04 -18.21
C ARG A 392 -11.12 -19.33 -17.40
N VAL A 393 -10.06 -20.13 -17.35
CA VAL A 393 -9.93 -21.33 -16.52
C VAL A 393 -8.44 -21.42 -16.18
N GLU A 394 -8.06 -20.89 -15.04
CA GLU A 394 -6.67 -20.72 -14.67
C GLU A 394 -6.01 -22.04 -14.22
N GLN A 395 -4.70 -22.15 -14.43
CA GLN A 395 -3.93 -23.29 -13.91
C GLN A 395 -3.94 -23.31 -12.37
N ASN A 396 -4.12 -22.14 -11.75
CA ASN A 396 -4.18 -21.96 -10.31
C ASN A 396 -5.54 -21.36 -9.91
N PRO A 397 -6.43 -22.08 -9.20
CA PRO A 397 -7.81 -21.64 -8.92
C PRO A 397 -7.98 -20.39 -8.03
N GLY A 398 -6.88 -19.76 -7.62
CA GLY A 398 -6.85 -18.48 -6.90
C GLY A 398 -6.37 -17.33 -7.78
N HIS A 399 -6.22 -17.56 -9.08
CA HIS A 399 -6.01 -16.57 -10.14
C HIS A 399 -7.27 -16.38 -11.00
N GLU A 400 -8.34 -17.16 -10.75
CA GLU A 400 -9.64 -16.99 -11.42
C GLU A 400 -10.18 -15.58 -11.13
N GLU A 401 -10.97 -15.06 -12.06
CA GLU A 401 -11.35 -13.65 -12.17
C GLU A 401 -11.90 -13.05 -10.87
N GLU A 402 -12.67 -13.82 -10.10
CA GLU A 402 -13.31 -13.31 -8.88
C GLU A 402 -12.40 -13.28 -7.65
N ARG A 403 -11.11 -13.64 -7.76
CA ARG A 403 -10.25 -13.91 -6.60
C ARG A 403 -9.43 -12.72 -6.13
N GLY A 404 -9.76 -12.26 -4.92
CA GLY A 404 -8.98 -11.30 -4.15
C GLY A 404 -9.29 -9.88 -4.57
N ILE A 405 -10.50 -9.41 -4.25
CA ILE A 405 -10.95 -8.08 -4.64
C ILE A 405 -10.20 -7.04 -3.81
N MET A 406 -9.31 -6.28 -4.43
CA MET A 406 -8.38 -5.41 -3.70
C MET A 406 -9.00 -4.05 -3.43
N GLU A 407 -9.00 -3.16 -4.41
CA GLU A 407 -9.61 -1.85 -4.27
C GLU A 407 -11.08 -1.84 -4.72
N ALA A 408 -11.69 -0.68 -4.53
CA ALA A 408 -13.00 -0.36 -5.05
C ALA A 408 -13.04 1.14 -5.33
N SER A 409 -13.79 1.55 -6.34
CA SER A 409 -13.99 2.95 -6.66
C SER A 409 -15.45 3.26 -6.98
N VAL A 410 -15.92 4.45 -6.66
CA VAL A 410 -17.29 4.90 -6.97
C VAL A 410 -17.27 5.85 -8.15
N THR A 411 -18.36 5.90 -8.92
CA THR A 411 -18.61 7.10 -9.74
C THR A 411 -18.77 8.32 -8.83
N ASN A 412 -18.42 9.51 -9.31
CA ASN A 412 -18.26 10.73 -8.52
C ASN A 412 -19.38 11.75 -8.74
N ARG A 413 -19.98 11.81 -9.93
CA ARG A 413 -20.99 12.81 -10.27
C ARG A 413 -22.35 12.47 -9.62
N PRO A 414 -23.17 13.46 -9.21
CA PRO A 414 -24.40 13.21 -8.46
C PRO A 414 -25.43 12.29 -9.15
N GLN A 415 -25.49 12.31 -10.49
CA GLN A 415 -26.42 11.47 -11.25
C GLN A 415 -25.92 10.05 -11.50
N ASP A 416 -24.62 9.82 -11.37
CA ASP A 416 -24.00 8.51 -11.57
C ASP A 416 -23.89 7.82 -10.21
N LYS A 417 -24.35 6.58 -10.14
CA LYS A 417 -24.46 5.79 -8.90
C LYS A 417 -23.66 4.49 -8.97
N GLY A 418 -22.81 4.36 -9.99
CA GLY A 418 -22.04 3.17 -10.25
C GLY A 418 -20.88 3.01 -9.28
N ALA A 419 -20.34 1.80 -9.23
CA ALA A 419 -19.08 1.49 -8.58
C ALA A 419 -18.32 0.42 -9.36
N PHE A 420 -17.00 0.48 -9.26
CA PHE A 420 -16.02 -0.45 -9.77
C PHE A 420 -15.34 -1.17 -8.60
N ALA A 421 -14.85 -2.37 -8.85
CA ALA A 421 -13.99 -3.12 -7.95
C ALA A 421 -13.15 -4.08 -8.80
N GLU A 422 -11.90 -4.31 -8.42
CA GLU A 422 -10.96 -5.10 -9.22
C GLU A 422 -10.30 -6.19 -8.40
N SER A 423 -9.92 -7.28 -9.07
CA SER A 423 -9.30 -8.45 -8.44
C SER A 423 -7.79 -8.46 -8.66
N MET A 424 -7.02 -8.60 -7.58
CA MET A 424 -5.56 -8.59 -7.65
C MET A 424 -5.01 -9.74 -8.48
N CYS A 425 -5.41 -10.95 -8.13
CA CYS A 425 -4.93 -12.17 -8.77
C CYS A 425 -5.88 -12.64 -9.85
N GLY A 426 -7.13 -12.17 -9.83
CA GLY A 426 -8.05 -12.33 -10.95
C GLY A 426 -7.65 -11.52 -12.18
N GLY A 427 -7.17 -10.28 -12.03
CA GLY A 427 -6.73 -9.43 -13.15
C GLY A 427 -7.89 -8.86 -13.97
N VAL A 428 -9.02 -8.53 -13.32
CA VAL A 428 -10.21 -7.96 -13.98
C VAL A 428 -10.84 -6.82 -13.18
N ILE A 429 -11.60 -5.98 -13.90
CA ILE A 429 -12.40 -4.90 -13.33
C ILE A 429 -13.89 -5.23 -13.50
N TYR A 430 -14.58 -5.21 -12.37
CA TYR A 430 -16.03 -5.34 -12.26
C TYR A 430 -16.74 -3.98 -12.21
N TYR A 431 -18.00 -3.94 -12.61
CA TYR A 431 -18.87 -2.76 -12.49
C TYR A 431 -20.29 -3.12 -12.05
N SER A 432 -20.85 -2.32 -11.15
CA SER A 432 -22.28 -2.25 -10.84
C SER A 432 -22.79 -0.83 -11.15
N PRO A 433 -23.90 -0.66 -11.89
CA PRO A 433 -24.37 0.66 -12.32
C PRO A 433 -25.13 1.47 -11.25
N ASP A 434 -25.61 0.82 -10.19
CA ASP A 434 -26.34 1.49 -9.10
C ASP A 434 -26.13 0.80 -7.75
N ILE A 435 -25.31 1.41 -6.88
CA ILE A 435 -25.08 0.97 -5.49
C ILE A 435 -26.23 1.31 -4.53
N THR A 436 -27.23 2.08 -4.98
CA THR A 436 -28.47 2.34 -4.22
C THR A 436 -29.55 1.28 -4.48
N ALA A 437 -29.39 0.46 -5.52
CA ALA A 437 -30.32 -0.61 -5.86
C ALA A 437 -30.47 -1.64 -4.74
N ALA A 438 -31.66 -2.21 -4.56
CA ALA A 438 -31.93 -3.22 -3.54
C ALA A 438 -31.23 -4.57 -3.80
N LYS A 439 -30.74 -4.79 -5.02
CA LYS A 439 -29.89 -5.91 -5.44
C LYS A 439 -28.91 -5.40 -6.52
N PRO A 440 -27.78 -4.81 -6.12
CA PRO A 440 -26.74 -4.36 -7.05
C PRO A 440 -26.24 -5.53 -7.90
N VAL A 441 -26.03 -5.31 -9.20
CA VAL A 441 -25.62 -6.36 -10.14
C VAL A 441 -24.26 -6.03 -10.69
N TRP A 442 -23.26 -6.76 -10.21
CA TRP A 442 -21.88 -6.69 -10.67
C TRP A 442 -21.67 -7.56 -11.92
N ARG A 443 -20.81 -7.09 -12.83
CA ARG A 443 -20.39 -7.78 -14.06
C ARG A 443 -18.92 -7.50 -14.28
N GLU A 444 -18.19 -8.46 -14.82
CA GLU A 444 -16.87 -8.22 -15.39
C GLU A 444 -17.05 -7.31 -16.62
N VAL A 445 -16.37 -6.17 -16.67
CA VAL A 445 -16.47 -5.21 -17.79
C VAL A 445 -15.14 -4.98 -18.50
N PHE A 446 -14.04 -5.38 -17.90
CA PHE A 446 -12.71 -5.28 -18.48
C PHE A 446 -11.77 -6.32 -17.87
N ASP A 447 -10.89 -6.88 -18.69
CA ASP A 447 -9.81 -7.79 -18.28
C ASP A 447 -8.47 -7.15 -18.67
N ASP A 448 -7.52 -7.17 -17.74
CA ASP A 448 -6.22 -6.50 -17.85
C ASP A 448 -5.34 -7.05 -18.98
N THR A 449 -5.66 -8.24 -19.49
CA THR A 449 -5.08 -8.81 -20.71
C THR A 449 -5.26 -7.88 -21.92
N ALA A 450 -6.41 -7.20 -22.03
CA ALA A 450 -6.68 -6.28 -23.14
C ALA A 450 -5.78 -5.02 -23.10
N ALA A 451 -5.46 -4.51 -21.89
CA ALA A 451 -4.46 -3.45 -21.72
C ALA A 451 -3.04 -3.98 -21.96
N SER A 452 -2.74 -5.17 -21.44
CA SER A 452 -1.45 -5.85 -21.59
C SER A 452 -1.06 -6.07 -23.04
N LYS A 453 -2.03 -6.45 -23.89
CA LYS A 453 -1.86 -6.68 -25.33
C LYS A 453 -1.39 -5.44 -26.11
N VAL A 454 -1.60 -4.23 -25.58
CA VAL A 454 -1.07 -2.97 -26.15
C VAL A 454 0.46 -2.90 -26.03
N LEU A 455 1.03 -3.49 -24.96
CA LEU A 455 2.48 -3.53 -24.72
C LEU A 455 3.12 -4.84 -25.20
N ASN A 456 2.40 -5.97 -25.08
CA ASN A 456 2.83 -7.29 -25.55
C ASN A 456 1.73 -7.93 -26.43
N PRO A 457 1.72 -7.70 -27.75
CA PRO A 457 0.71 -8.27 -28.66
C PRO A 457 0.71 -9.81 -28.74
N ASP A 458 1.80 -10.44 -28.31
CA ASP A 458 2.00 -11.90 -28.33
C ASP A 458 1.64 -12.56 -26.97
N ILE A 459 0.90 -11.87 -26.10
CA ILE A 459 0.42 -12.43 -24.83
C ILE A 459 -0.60 -13.57 -25.08
N THR A 460 -0.34 -14.75 -24.49
CA THR A 460 -1.13 -16.00 -24.67
C THR A 460 -1.82 -16.48 -23.40
N GLU A 461 -1.44 -15.92 -22.26
CA GLU A 461 -1.96 -16.22 -20.93
C GLU A 461 -2.56 -14.93 -20.37
N GLY A 462 -3.73 -15.03 -19.73
CA GLY A 462 -4.48 -13.86 -19.29
C GLY A 462 -3.90 -13.15 -18.05
N GLY A 463 -4.67 -12.20 -17.53
CA GLY A 463 -4.39 -11.40 -16.33
C GLY A 463 -4.25 -12.20 -15.03
N GLY A 464 -4.39 -13.54 -15.06
CA GLY A 464 -4.20 -14.41 -13.90
C GLY A 464 -2.88 -14.12 -13.18
N CYS A 465 -2.99 -13.58 -11.97
CA CYS A 465 -1.91 -13.14 -11.10
C CYS A 465 -1.01 -12.04 -11.71
N ASP A 466 -1.60 -11.08 -12.41
CA ASP A 466 -0.93 -9.85 -12.83
C ASP A 466 -0.74 -8.83 -11.69
N GLY A 467 -1.52 -8.92 -10.61
CA GLY A 467 -1.39 -8.02 -9.47
C GLY A 467 -1.94 -6.62 -9.74
N GLY A 468 -3.16 -6.52 -10.28
CA GLY A 468 -3.94 -5.28 -10.21
C GLY A 468 -3.97 -4.74 -8.78
N GLY A 469 -3.52 -3.50 -8.57
CA GLY A 469 -3.14 -2.98 -7.25
C GLY A 469 -3.83 -1.71 -6.79
N TRP A 470 -4.42 -0.94 -7.71
CA TRP A 470 -5.11 0.30 -7.40
C TRP A 470 -6.05 0.69 -8.53
N VAL A 471 -7.34 0.91 -8.24
CA VAL A 471 -8.31 1.44 -9.21
C VAL A 471 -8.91 2.76 -8.73
N GLN A 472 -9.06 3.74 -9.63
CA GLN A 472 -9.67 5.03 -9.31
C GLN A 472 -10.41 5.62 -10.52
N THR A 473 -11.65 6.04 -10.30
CA THR A 473 -12.41 6.90 -11.23
C THR A 473 -11.94 8.34 -11.13
N ASP A 474 -11.78 9.02 -12.27
CA ASP A 474 -11.58 10.46 -12.26
C ASP A 474 -12.85 11.18 -11.76
N PRO A 475 -12.76 12.40 -11.19
CA PRO A 475 -13.93 13.08 -10.61
C PRO A 475 -14.98 13.53 -11.64
N THR A 476 -14.77 13.30 -12.94
CA THR A 476 -15.74 13.57 -14.02
C THR A 476 -16.42 12.32 -14.60
N ASP A 477 -16.09 11.12 -14.09
CA ASP A 477 -16.60 9.81 -14.54
C ASP A 477 -16.38 9.54 -16.05
N HIS A 478 -15.22 9.94 -16.54
CA HIS A 478 -14.80 9.79 -17.93
C HIS A 478 -13.69 8.74 -18.06
N TYR A 479 -12.75 8.72 -17.13
CA TYR A 479 -11.64 7.78 -17.08
C TYR A 479 -11.64 6.95 -15.81
N LEU A 480 -11.22 5.70 -15.96
CA LEU A 480 -10.83 4.82 -14.87
C LEU A 480 -9.33 4.54 -15.01
N TYR A 481 -8.54 4.88 -14.00
CA TYR A 481 -7.12 4.57 -13.95
C TYR A 481 -6.88 3.28 -13.16
N HIS A 482 -5.91 2.49 -13.61
CA HIS A 482 -5.51 1.27 -12.91
C HIS A 482 -3.99 1.09 -12.92
N ALA A 483 -3.43 0.62 -11.80
CA ALA A 483 -2.03 0.22 -11.66
C ALA A 483 -1.91 -1.30 -11.55
N VAL A 484 -1.01 -1.89 -12.34
CA VAL A 484 -0.81 -3.34 -12.46
C VAL A 484 0.66 -3.66 -12.21
N ILE A 485 0.90 -4.45 -11.17
CA ILE A 485 2.23 -4.90 -10.75
C ILE A 485 2.94 -5.64 -11.90
N GLY A 486 2.15 -6.39 -12.67
CA GLY A 486 2.55 -7.28 -13.75
C GLY A 486 3.28 -8.53 -13.26
N ARG A 487 3.42 -9.50 -14.16
CA ARG A 487 3.94 -10.84 -13.86
C ARG A 487 5.17 -11.11 -14.73
N ASN A 488 6.26 -11.61 -14.14
CA ASN A 488 7.48 -11.86 -14.90
C ASN A 488 7.29 -13.06 -15.86
N PRO A 489 8.03 -13.10 -16.99
CA PRO A 489 8.07 -14.30 -17.83
C PRO A 489 8.59 -15.50 -17.03
N GLY A 490 7.98 -16.66 -17.21
CA GLY A 490 8.33 -17.88 -16.47
C GLY A 490 7.69 -18.04 -15.09
N SER A 491 6.75 -17.17 -14.69
CA SER A 491 6.17 -17.16 -13.33
C SER A 491 5.13 -18.26 -13.11
N LEU A 492 4.30 -18.57 -14.11
CA LEU A 492 3.35 -19.69 -14.05
C LEU A 492 4.02 -21.01 -14.46
N ASP A 493 4.64 -21.03 -15.64
CA ASP A 493 5.46 -22.13 -16.16
C ASP A 493 6.50 -21.61 -17.17
N SER A 494 7.34 -22.49 -17.74
CA SER A 494 8.43 -22.08 -18.66
C SER A 494 8.00 -21.46 -20.00
N SER A 495 6.71 -21.55 -20.35
CA SER A 495 6.12 -20.97 -21.57
C SER A 495 5.56 -19.57 -21.33
N ASP A 496 5.26 -19.24 -20.06
CA ASP A 496 4.63 -18.00 -19.63
C ASP A 496 5.38 -16.75 -20.15
N PRO A 497 4.75 -15.93 -21.03
CA PRO A 497 5.36 -14.71 -21.56
C PRO A 497 5.41 -13.56 -20.54
N GLY A 498 4.73 -13.69 -19.40
CA GLY A 498 4.55 -12.64 -18.40
C GLY A 498 3.49 -11.60 -18.79
N VAL A 499 3.08 -10.80 -17.80
CA VAL A 499 2.15 -9.67 -17.94
C VAL A 499 2.93 -8.36 -17.79
N PRO A 500 2.82 -7.41 -18.73
CA PRO A 500 3.51 -6.12 -18.66
C PRO A 500 3.18 -5.30 -17.41
N LYS A 501 4.20 -4.68 -16.83
CA LYS A 501 4.09 -3.81 -15.66
C LYS A 501 3.71 -2.40 -16.09
N MET A 502 2.58 -1.88 -15.61
CA MET A 502 1.92 -0.74 -16.24
C MET A 502 0.99 0.06 -15.32
N VAL A 503 0.74 1.30 -15.73
CA VAL A 503 -0.46 2.06 -15.35
C VAL A 503 -1.23 2.34 -16.62
N TYR A 504 -2.54 2.11 -16.62
CA TYR A 504 -3.40 2.36 -17.78
C TYR A 504 -4.59 3.27 -17.45
N ALA A 505 -5.23 3.79 -18.49
CA ALA A 505 -6.46 4.55 -18.41
C ALA A 505 -7.49 3.96 -19.38
N LEU A 506 -8.70 3.69 -18.88
CA LEU A 506 -9.86 3.31 -19.70
C LEU A 506 -10.77 4.52 -19.89
N ASP A 507 -11.29 4.74 -21.09
CA ASP A 507 -12.48 5.56 -21.31
C ASP A 507 -13.71 4.74 -20.89
N ILE A 508 -14.35 5.16 -19.80
CA ILE A 508 -15.57 4.55 -19.24
C ILE A 508 -16.84 5.33 -19.62
N SER A 509 -16.73 6.43 -20.37
CA SER A 509 -17.85 7.37 -20.61
C SER A 509 -19.09 6.70 -21.21
N LYS A 510 -18.92 5.69 -22.07
CA LYS A 510 -20.02 4.94 -22.68
C LYS A 510 -20.70 3.98 -21.70
N LEU A 511 -19.93 3.37 -20.80
CA LEU A 511 -20.43 2.49 -19.75
C LEU A 511 -21.30 3.29 -18.77
N ILE A 512 -20.81 4.45 -18.35
CA ILE A 512 -21.56 5.38 -17.50
C ILE A 512 -22.81 5.90 -18.22
N ALA A 513 -22.70 6.24 -19.51
CA ALA A 513 -23.83 6.70 -20.33
C ALA A 513 -24.91 5.62 -20.59
N ALA A 514 -24.60 4.33 -20.39
CA ALA A 514 -25.61 3.25 -20.44
C ALA A 514 -26.53 3.22 -19.20
N GLY A 515 -26.17 3.93 -18.12
CA GLY A 515 -26.99 4.10 -16.93
C GLY A 515 -27.26 2.78 -16.20
N GLU A 516 -28.50 2.59 -15.71
CA GLU A 516 -28.91 1.45 -14.87
C GLU A 516 -28.95 0.09 -15.61
N SER A 517 -28.60 0.01 -16.90
CA SER A 517 -28.68 -1.22 -17.70
C SER A 517 -27.56 -1.31 -18.76
N PRO A 518 -26.28 -1.39 -18.33
CA PRO A 518 -25.18 -1.66 -19.23
C PRO A 518 -25.35 -3.03 -19.90
N ALA A 519 -25.01 -3.09 -21.19
CA ALA A 519 -24.91 -4.31 -21.97
C ALA A 519 -23.51 -4.93 -21.90
N CYS A 520 -22.51 -4.16 -21.46
CA CYS A 520 -21.15 -4.68 -21.28
C CYS A 520 -21.10 -5.85 -20.28
N ASN A 521 -20.46 -6.92 -20.72
CA ASN A 521 -20.09 -8.09 -19.93
C ASN A 521 -18.96 -8.81 -20.69
N VAL A 522 -17.84 -9.09 -20.03
CA VAL A 522 -16.80 -9.97 -20.56
C VAL A 522 -17.20 -11.41 -20.17
N ASN A 523 -17.39 -12.27 -21.16
CA ASN A 523 -17.90 -13.62 -20.96
C ASN A 523 -17.47 -14.61 -22.07
N THR A 524 -16.45 -14.26 -22.84
CA THR A 524 -15.80 -15.11 -23.84
C THR A 524 -14.30 -14.83 -23.85
N ILE A 525 -13.51 -15.85 -24.16
CA ILE A 525 -12.04 -15.72 -24.19
C ILE A 525 -11.57 -14.67 -25.20
N ASP A 526 -12.26 -14.47 -26.33
CA ASP A 526 -11.90 -13.41 -27.30
C ASP A 526 -11.98 -12.00 -26.66
N GLN A 527 -12.99 -11.75 -25.79
CA GLN A 527 -13.17 -10.47 -25.12
C GLN A 527 -12.13 -10.20 -24.01
N VAL A 528 -11.53 -11.24 -23.43
CA VAL A 528 -10.39 -11.09 -22.50
C VAL A 528 -9.21 -10.41 -23.21
N TYR A 529 -8.89 -10.84 -24.43
CA TYR A 529 -7.74 -10.31 -25.17
C TYR A 529 -8.05 -9.06 -26.01
N ASP A 530 -9.28 -8.91 -26.52
CA ASP A 530 -9.65 -7.79 -27.42
C ASP A 530 -10.50 -6.70 -26.73
N GLY A 531 -10.88 -6.91 -25.46
CA GLY A 531 -11.83 -6.09 -24.73
C GLY A 531 -13.29 -6.49 -24.96
N GLY A 532 -14.17 -6.06 -24.06
CA GLY A 532 -15.60 -6.39 -24.12
C GLY A 532 -16.27 -5.91 -25.41
N SER A 533 -17.07 -6.78 -26.03
CA SER A 533 -17.59 -6.56 -27.39
C SER A 533 -18.85 -5.69 -27.47
N ALA A 534 -19.41 -5.25 -26.34
CA ALA A 534 -20.60 -4.41 -26.32
C ALA A 534 -20.24 -2.94 -26.60
N PRO A 535 -21.10 -2.14 -27.27
CA PRO A 535 -20.77 -0.76 -27.64
C PRO A 535 -20.49 0.19 -26.46
N ASP A 536 -20.95 -0.19 -25.28
CA ASP A 536 -20.80 0.50 -24.00
C ASP A 536 -19.66 -0.02 -23.13
N CYS A 537 -18.91 -1.04 -23.56
CA CYS A 537 -17.76 -1.50 -22.79
C CYS A 537 -16.65 -0.43 -22.69
N PRO A 538 -15.90 -0.41 -21.57
CA PRO A 538 -14.69 0.40 -21.42
C PRO A 538 -13.72 0.15 -22.58
N THR A 539 -13.03 1.20 -23.01
CA THR A 539 -11.99 1.08 -24.05
C THR A 539 -10.67 1.65 -23.56
N VAL A 540 -9.57 0.95 -23.82
CA VAL A 540 -8.22 1.41 -23.45
C VAL A 540 -7.91 2.74 -24.11
N ALA A 541 -7.86 3.81 -23.32
CA ALA A 541 -7.50 5.15 -23.77
C ALA A 541 -5.98 5.32 -23.86
N SER A 542 -5.25 4.71 -22.91
CA SER A 542 -3.79 4.73 -22.88
C SER A 542 -3.22 3.64 -21.97
N VAL A 543 -2.04 3.13 -22.32
CA VAL A 543 -1.22 2.28 -21.44
C VAL A 543 0.18 2.90 -21.32
N GLN A 544 0.66 3.08 -20.10
CA GLN A 544 2.00 3.54 -19.81
C GLN A 544 2.75 2.44 -19.05
N SER A 545 3.68 1.77 -19.75
CA SER A 545 4.58 0.82 -19.10
C SER A 545 5.46 1.51 -18.06
N LEU A 546 5.63 0.88 -16.90
CA LEU A 546 6.60 1.25 -15.88
C LEU A 546 7.48 0.02 -15.63
N PRO A 547 8.52 -0.22 -16.47
CA PRO A 547 9.30 -1.44 -16.41
C PRO A 547 10.01 -1.62 -15.07
N ASP A 548 9.82 -2.79 -14.48
CA ASP A 548 10.46 -3.21 -13.23
C ASP A 548 11.08 -4.60 -13.41
N GLY A 549 12.34 -4.75 -13.02
CA GLY A 549 13.09 -6.02 -13.13
C GLY A 549 12.94 -6.94 -11.92
N THR A 550 12.25 -6.50 -10.87
CA THR A 550 11.98 -7.25 -9.63
C THR A 550 10.78 -8.21 -9.78
N SER A 551 10.31 -8.82 -8.70
CA SER A 551 9.07 -9.62 -8.72
C SER A 551 7.79 -8.76 -8.68
N GLY A 552 7.89 -7.50 -8.28
CA GLY A 552 6.79 -6.53 -8.23
C GLY A 552 6.87 -5.48 -9.33
N GLY A 553 6.10 -4.41 -9.16
CA GLY A 553 5.91 -3.33 -10.13
C GLY A 553 4.98 -2.25 -9.55
N PRO A 554 4.34 -1.41 -10.38
CA PRO A 554 3.39 -0.39 -9.94
C PRO A 554 2.23 -1.03 -9.18
N HIS A 555 2.01 -0.61 -7.94
CA HIS A 555 0.97 -1.17 -7.09
C HIS A 555 -0.05 -0.10 -6.73
N TRP A 556 0.38 1.00 -6.12
CA TRP A 556 -0.49 2.09 -5.71
C TRP A 556 -0.45 3.26 -6.69
N GLY A 557 -1.46 4.12 -6.63
CA GLY A 557 -1.50 5.39 -7.35
C GLY A 557 -2.31 6.48 -6.65
N THR A 558 -2.24 7.70 -7.16
CA THR A 558 -3.07 8.82 -6.72
C THR A 558 -3.24 9.84 -7.84
N GLU A 559 -4.37 10.55 -7.83
CA GLU A 559 -4.67 11.60 -8.81
C GLU A 559 -4.29 12.98 -8.28
N ASP A 560 -3.79 13.83 -9.18
CA ASP A 560 -3.67 15.26 -8.90
C ASP A 560 -5.01 15.98 -9.11
N ASN A 561 -5.80 16.06 -8.03
CA ASN A 561 -7.06 16.78 -7.98
C ASN A 561 -6.87 18.31 -7.77
N PHE A 562 -5.68 18.88 -7.96
CA PHE A 562 -5.41 20.31 -7.77
C PHE A 562 -4.99 21.03 -9.06
N VAL A 563 -5.41 22.30 -9.20
CA VAL A 563 -4.96 23.18 -10.29
C VAL A 563 -4.53 24.54 -9.76
N LYS A 564 -3.41 25.05 -10.27
CA LYS A 564 -2.86 26.35 -9.90
C LYS A 564 -3.49 27.48 -10.72
N GLY A 565 -4.11 28.44 -10.04
CA GLY A 565 -4.71 29.62 -10.63
C GLY A 565 -3.69 30.72 -11.01
N PRO A 566 -4.10 31.73 -11.81
CA PRO A 566 -3.27 32.89 -12.13
C PRO A 566 -2.92 33.78 -10.92
N ASP A 567 -3.66 33.64 -9.82
CA ASP A 567 -3.38 34.23 -8.51
C ASP A 567 -2.21 33.53 -7.77
N GLY A 568 -1.75 32.39 -8.30
CA GLY A 568 -0.66 31.59 -7.74
C GLY A 568 -1.07 30.67 -6.60
N LEU A 569 -2.37 30.61 -6.28
CA LEU A 569 -2.97 29.66 -5.33
C LEU A 569 -3.50 28.44 -6.08
N TYR A 570 -3.82 27.38 -5.35
CA TYR A 570 -4.44 26.17 -5.88
C TYR A 570 -5.92 26.10 -5.53
N SER A 571 -6.66 25.36 -6.35
CA SER A 571 -8.06 24.98 -6.12
C SER A 571 -8.27 23.55 -6.56
N GLU A 572 -9.21 22.85 -5.94
CA GLU A 572 -9.60 21.50 -6.38
C GLU A 572 -10.18 21.54 -7.80
N THR A 573 -9.94 20.47 -8.56
CA THR A 573 -10.42 20.29 -9.93
C THR A 573 -10.75 18.82 -10.18
N GLY A 574 -11.77 18.57 -11.01
CA GLY A 574 -11.99 17.24 -11.57
C GLY A 574 -11.20 16.97 -12.85
N ASN A 575 -10.55 17.97 -13.44
CA ASN A 575 -9.74 17.78 -14.65
C ASN A 575 -8.34 17.29 -14.27
N ILE A 576 -8.21 15.98 -14.03
CA ILE A 576 -6.95 15.34 -13.69
C ILE A 576 -5.95 15.51 -14.85
N THR A 577 -4.78 16.09 -14.54
CA THR A 577 -3.69 16.29 -15.51
C THR A 577 -2.40 15.58 -15.13
N ARG A 578 -2.32 15.05 -13.91
CA ARG A 578 -1.20 14.25 -13.42
C ARG A 578 -1.70 13.11 -12.55
N LEU A 579 -0.94 12.03 -12.53
CA LEU A 579 -1.04 10.93 -11.58
C LEU A 579 0.34 10.73 -10.94
N ALA A 580 0.39 10.13 -9.76
CA ALA A 580 1.59 9.46 -9.27
C ALA A 580 1.30 7.96 -9.11
N ALA A 581 2.34 7.14 -9.20
CA ALA A 581 2.29 5.71 -8.93
C ALA A 581 3.60 5.22 -8.32
N SER A 582 3.52 4.26 -7.38
CA SER A 582 4.63 3.73 -6.62
C SER A 582 4.80 2.21 -6.75
N ASN A 583 6.07 1.78 -6.71
CA ASN A 583 6.46 0.38 -6.93
C ASN A 583 6.84 -0.31 -5.61
N TYR A 584 5.84 -0.68 -4.80
CA TYR A 584 5.97 -1.50 -3.59
C TYR A 584 4.65 -2.20 -3.28
N PHE A 585 4.65 -3.45 -2.79
CA PHE A 585 3.44 -4.12 -2.31
C PHE A 585 3.49 -4.30 -0.79
N VAL A 586 3.61 -5.52 -0.25
CA VAL A 586 3.67 -5.76 1.20
C VAL A 586 4.82 -6.70 1.52
N ALA A 587 5.59 -6.34 2.55
CA ALA A 587 6.68 -7.16 3.04
C ALA A 587 6.19 -8.56 3.43
N ARG A 588 7.09 -9.55 3.39
CA ARG A 588 6.82 -10.96 3.69
C ARG A 588 5.90 -11.71 2.71
N THR A 589 5.17 -11.03 1.81
CA THR A 589 4.35 -11.68 0.76
C THR A 589 5.19 -12.45 -0.27
N GLY A 590 6.39 -11.96 -0.57
CA GLY A 590 7.28 -12.50 -1.61
C GLY A 590 7.43 -11.57 -2.82
N VAL A 591 6.39 -10.81 -3.13
CA VAL A 591 6.40 -9.76 -4.17
C VAL A 591 7.10 -8.52 -3.60
N ASP A 592 7.94 -7.87 -4.40
CA ASP A 592 8.64 -6.64 -4.01
C ASP A 592 9.07 -5.85 -5.24
N GLY A 593 8.96 -4.53 -5.19
CA GLY A 593 9.18 -3.63 -6.34
C GLY A 593 10.57 -2.99 -6.36
N ASN A 594 10.84 -2.17 -7.37
CA ASN A 594 12.07 -1.35 -7.42
C ASN A 594 12.01 -0.06 -6.59
N HIS A 595 10.96 0.15 -5.79
CA HIS A 595 10.77 1.31 -4.91
C HIS A 595 10.87 2.68 -5.59
N LYS A 596 10.59 2.77 -6.89
CA LYS A 596 10.46 4.06 -7.58
C LYS A 596 9.04 4.62 -7.45
N LEU A 597 8.97 5.94 -7.35
CA LEU A 597 7.75 6.75 -7.37
C LEU A 597 7.74 7.60 -8.64
N CYS A 598 6.85 7.30 -9.56
CA CYS A 598 6.78 7.93 -10.88
C CYS A 598 5.64 8.93 -11.00
N MET A 599 5.91 10.08 -11.61
CA MET A 599 4.91 11.07 -12.00
C MET A 599 4.49 10.81 -13.45
N LEU A 600 3.18 10.74 -13.71
CA LEU A 600 2.60 10.60 -15.05
C LEU A 600 1.82 11.87 -15.39
N ASN A 601 1.89 12.31 -16.65
CA ASN A 601 1.01 13.34 -17.21
C ASN A 601 -0.20 12.66 -17.86
N VAL A 602 -1.39 13.21 -17.63
CA VAL A 602 -2.62 12.87 -18.35
C VAL A 602 -2.85 13.92 -19.44
N GLY A 603 -2.63 13.52 -20.69
CA GLY A 603 -2.86 14.33 -21.88
C GLY A 603 -4.29 14.21 -22.43
N PRO A 604 -4.62 14.95 -23.51
CA PRO A 604 -5.92 14.86 -24.18
C PRO A 604 -6.27 13.42 -24.56
N GLY A 605 -7.50 13.00 -24.26
CA GLY A 605 -7.98 11.63 -24.50
C GLY A 605 -7.41 10.59 -23.53
N GLY A 606 -7.13 10.97 -22.28
CA GLY A 606 -6.60 10.05 -21.25
C GLY A 606 -5.16 9.61 -21.49
N LYS A 607 -4.42 10.29 -22.37
CA LYS A 607 -3.09 9.83 -22.80
C LYS A 607 -2.04 9.95 -21.68
N LEU A 608 -1.63 8.83 -21.12
CA LEU A 608 -0.60 8.76 -20.09
C LEU A 608 0.81 8.95 -20.68
N SER A 609 1.70 9.62 -19.94
CA SER A 609 3.13 9.71 -20.25
C SER A 609 3.99 10.07 -19.04
N ILE A 610 5.10 9.36 -18.81
CA ILE A 610 6.05 9.67 -17.71
C ILE A 610 6.53 11.12 -17.79
N ASP A 611 6.41 11.89 -16.70
CA ASP A 611 7.05 13.20 -16.60
C ASP A 611 8.57 13.03 -16.44
N ARG A 612 9.29 13.40 -17.51
CA ARG A 612 10.75 13.37 -17.54
C ARG A 612 11.41 14.55 -16.82
N ASN A 613 10.65 15.45 -16.19
CA ASN A 613 11.16 16.56 -15.37
C ASN A 613 11.06 16.28 -13.87
N PHE A 614 10.13 15.42 -13.45
CA PHE A 614 10.09 14.88 -12.10
C PHE A 614 11.23 13.86 -11.94
N ARG A 615 12.31 14.27 -11.27
CA ARG A 615 13.57 13.53 -11.23
C ARG A 615 14.13 13.39 -9.82
N ASP A 616 14.63 12.20 -9.52
CA ASP A 616 15.43 11.91 -8.35
C ASP A 616 16.62 12.87 -8.20
N GLU A 617 16.84 13.43 -7.00
CA GLU A 617 17.94 14.38 -6.77
C GLU A 617 19.34 13.75 -6.70
N ASN A 618 19.47 12.43 -6.57
CA ASN A 618 20.73 11.69 -6.54
C ASN A 618 21.06 11.07 -7.89
N GLU A 619 20.10 10.39 -8.54
CA GLU A 619 20.29 9.76 -9.85
C GLU A 619 20.17 10.75 -11.02
N GLY A 620 19.34 11.79 -10.88
CA GLY A 620 19.00 12.70 -11.97
C GLY A 620 18.16 12.08 -13.09
N THR A 621 17.66 10.86 -12.91
CA THR A 621 16.75 10.11 -13.80
C THR A 621 15.28 10.45 -13.48
N PRO A 622 14.32 10.20 -14.40
CA PRO A 622 12.89 10.32 -14.10
C PRO A 622 12.44 9.40 -12.98
N CYS A 623 11.35 9.78 -12.29
CA CYS A 623 10.87 9.17 -11.04
C CYS A 623 11.81 9.46 -9.85
N VAL A 624 11.32 9.33 -8.62
CA VAL A 624 12.12 9.41 -7.38
C VAL A 624 12.41 7.99 -6.91
N ASP A 625 13.66 7.70 -6.57
CA ASP A 625 14.08 6.38 -6.09
C ASP A 625 14.15 6.36 -4.56
N PHE A 626 13.50 5.40 -3.92
CA PHE A 626 13.57 5.20 -2.48
C PHE A 626 14.67 4.21 -2.05
N ASN A 627 15.34 3.52 -2.99
CA ASN A 627 16.55 2.75 -2.73
C ASN A 627 17.79 3.66 -2.60
N ARG A 628 18.01 4.19 -1.39
CA ARG A 628 18.96 5.27 -1.13
C ARG A 628 19.93 4.96 0.00
N ASN A 629 21.21 5.29 -0.19
CA ASN A 629 22.22 5.21 0.88
C ASN A 629 21.98 6.19 2.06
N SER A 630 21.18 7.24 1.86
CA SER A 630 20.92 8.24 2.89
C SER A 630 19.70 9.09 2.58
N TRP A 631 19.00 9.46 3.64
CA TRP A 631 17.85 10.37 3.66
C TRP A 631 18.15 11.59 4.55
N PRO A 632 17.30 12.64 4.55
CA PRO A 632 17.46 13.79 5.44
C PRO A 632 17.48 13.44 6.95
N GLN A 633 16.90 12.31 7.36
CA GLN A 633 16.95 11.80 8.74
C GLN A 633 18.27 11.08 9.10
N GLY A 634 19.01 10.55 8.13
CA GLY A 634 20.17 9.70 8.40
C GLY A 634 20.52 8.71 7.30
N LYS A 635 21.49 7.85 7.58
CA LYS A 635 21.90 6.74 6.72
C LYS A 635 21.14 5.47 7.12
N ASN A 636 19.85 5.44 6.78
CA ASN A 636 18.99 4.31 7.14
C ASN A 636 18.84 3.29 6.01
N GLY A 637 19.37 3.60 4.81
CA GLY A 637 19.23 2.73 3.65
C GLY A 637 17.91 2.95 2.90
N ASN A 638 17.50 1.89 2.21
CA ASN A 638 16.33 1.90 1.34
C ASN A 638 15.03 2.11 2.12
N ALA A 639 14.03 2.66 1.44
CA ALA A 639 12.67 2.75 1.94
C ALA A 639 11.68 2.21 0.91
N LYS A 640 10.48 1.88 1.40
CA LYS A 640 9.43 1.13 0.70
C LYS A 640 8.21 2.05 0.56
N PRO A 641 8.04 2.78 -0.56
CA PRO A 641 6.97 3.76 -0.73
C PRO A 641 5.66 3.06 -1.09
N HIS A 642 4.69 3.03 -0.16
CA HIS A 642 3.44 2.29 -0.37
C HIS A 642 2.30 3.15 -0.91
N SER A 643 2.02 4.27 -0.25
CA SER A 643 0.88 5.12 -0.60
C SER A 643 1.30 6.58 -0.69
N GLU A 644 0.67 7.34 -1.59
CA GLU A 644 0.97 8.73 -1.83
C GLU A 644 -0.29 9.59 -2.03
N LEU A 645 -0.16 10.88 -1.74
CA LEU A 645 -1.22 11.89 -1.91
C LEU A 645 -0.65 13.21 -2.44
N PHE A 646 -1.32 13.82 -3.42
CA PHE A 646 -1.11 15.22 -3.76
C PHE A 646 -1.71 16.11 -2.66
N VAL A 647 -0.90 16.99 -2.08
CA VAL A 647 -1.32 17.84 -0.95
C VAL A 647 -0.84 19.26 -1.13
N VAL A 648 -1.78 20.20 -1.02
CA VAL A 648 -1.52 21.64 -0.98
C VAL A 648 -1.71 22.13 0.47
N PRO A 649 -0.71 22.79 1.10
CA PRO A 649 -0.90 23.40 2.42
C PRO A 649 -1.89 24.56 2.37
N ASP A 650 -2.61 24.79 3.48
CA ASP A 650 -3.62 25.86 3.65
C ASP A 650 -3.19 27.22 3.08
N ALA A 651 -1.93 27.61 3.28
CA ALA A 651 -1.38 28.90 2.83
C ALA A 651 -1.21 29.02 1.30
N SER A 652 -1.38 27.93 0.56
CA SER A 652 -1.36 27.85 -0.91
C SER A 652 -2.72 27.47 -1.50
N LEU A 653 -3.72 27.16 -0.67
CA LEU A 653 -5.10 26.89 -1.08
C LEU A 653 -5.92 28.19 -1.17
N LYS A 654 -6.91 28.18 -2.06
CA LYS A 654 -7.92 29.24 -2.24
C LYS A 654 -9.13 29.03 -1.35
#